data_AF-A0A970W287-F1
#
_entry.id   AF-A0A970W287-F1
#
_cell.length_a   1.000
_cell.length_b   1.000
_cell.length_c   1.000
_cell.angle_alpha   90.00
_cell.angle_beta   90.00
_cell.angle_gamma   90.00
#
_symmetry.space_group_name_H-M   'P 1'
#
loop_
_entity.id
_entity.type
_entity.pdbx_description
1 polymer ?
#
loop_
_entity_poly.entity_id
_entity_poly.type
_entity_poly.pdbx_seq_one_letter_code
_entity_poly.pdbx_strand_id
1 'polypeptide(L)'
;MKLTLSPEMVQRFPEYTMYTIVAKGIVNDSVPDELAALLAGAAAQVRATLSAESYLAHPRLASWRAAFARFGADPDVYPPSVQHLAALALAGSEIASGSPVVALLNYISLKHLVPCGADDLGRVVGDFGVRLAQGDEIYVPIGGSEVEPVERGEVIYADQRKVMARRWVWRQGEHTKVTPQTTDVTINVDILPPATRAEGEAAVRELMELLAKFCGGEISYNVLDAAHREETIAPPAPRAEPESIYDLLEMRGYIRRSSDREGVRKLLRQPTTIYQGFDPTGDSLHIGHLLSLMVFRYLQEAGHKMLFLSGGGTAQVGDPTGKTKSRRVMTNDEIEHNMAAIRAQVQGIGLADFDHDLPGRPKAEMVNNADWLNMPMFDYLREVALYFSVNRMVKMETFEQRLNEQGHLSLFEFMYPTMQGYDFYHLYTTRGCRLQLGGDDQWTNILSGADLISRRLNETAYAMTFSLLLDASGQKMGKTAEGEAIWLNAQRTTPFAFYQYWVNSADTELRRLFRLFTFLPLDEIDQIVAGDPRAAQHRLAFEVTKVVHGEEAARTAQADARKAFGGAGGLPEDVPTLAATVAQLEAGLPLVDVIASAPDVTSKGEARRLVQQGAVRVNDGKAGEIGRLLTLKDVVEVDGQRAVLVRYRKQSFIKVVVA
;
A
#
# COMPACT_ATOMS: atom_id res chain seq x y z
N MET A 1 -8.71 25.21 -7.58
CA MET A 1 -7.77 24.65 -8.58
C MET A 1 -8.26 25.08 -9.97
N LYS A 2 -7.38 25.14 -10.96
CA LYS A 2 -7.74 25.53 -12.33
C LYS A 2 -7.96 24.30 -13.20
N LEU A 3 -9.05 24.32 -13.95
CA LEU A 3 -9.30 23.45 -15.09
C LEU A 3 -8.82 24.19 -16.34
N THR A 4 -8.01 23.54 -17.18
CA THR A 4 -7.32 24.22 -18.28
C THR A 4 -7.41 23.49 -19.61
N LEU A 5 -7.41 24.27 -20.69
CA LEU A 5 -7.23 23.79 -22.06
C LEU A 5 -6.03 24.53 -22.65
N SER A 6 -4.94 23.80 -22.87
CA SER A 6 -3.68 24.43 -23.29
C SER A 6 -3.81 25.17 -24.63
N PRO A 7 -3.04 26.26 -24.86
CA PRO A 7 -3.01 26.96 -26.14
C PRO A 7 -2.68 26.06 -27.32
N GLU A 8 -1.77 25.09 -27.12
CA GLU A 8 -1.36 24.12 -28.13
C GLU A 8 -2.53 23.20 -28.54
N MET A 9 -3.38 22.83 -27.58
CA MET A 9 -4.61 22.09 -27.86
C MET A 9 -5.59 22.90 -28.70
N VAL A 10 -5.81 24.17 -28.38
CA VAL A 10 -6.70 25.04 -29.15
C VAL A 10 -6.16 25.28 -30.57
N GLN A 11 -4.85 25.44 -30.71
CA GLN A 11 -4.23 25.58 -32.03
C GLN A 11 -4.39 24.30 -32.86
N ARG A 12 -4.25 23.14 -32.22
CA ARG A 12 -4.34 21.84 -32.90
C ARG A 12 -5.79 21.41 -33.13
N PHE A 13 -6.74 21.78 -32.29
CA PHE A 13 -8.14 21.38 -32.38
C PHE A 13 -9.04 22.57 -32.01
N PRO A 14 -9.14 23.61 -32.87
CA PRO A 14 -9.93 24.81 -32.55
C PRO A 14 -11.43 24.54 -32.44
N GLU A 15 -11.89 23.44 -33.05
CA GLU A 15 -13.27 22.95 -32.98
C GLU A 15 -13.61 22.13 -31.73
N TYR A 16 -12.62 21.85 -30.86
CA TYR A 16 -12.83 21.05 -29.66
C TYR A 16 -13.56 21.82 -28.57
N THR A 17 -14.56 21.17 -27.96
CA THR A 17 -15.23 21.66 -26.76
C THR A 17 -15.16 20.59 -25.68
N MET A 18 -14.69 20.98 -24.49
CA MET A 18 -14.60 20.15 -23.31
C MET A 18 -15.69 20.57 -22.33
N TYR A 19 -16.62 19.67 -22.03
CA TYR A 19 -17.54 19.86 -20.92
C TYR A 19 -17.05 19.08 -19.71
N THR A 20 -16.96 19.74 -18.57
CA THR A 20 -16.48 19.11 -17.34
C THR A 20 -17.51 19.28 -16.23
N ILE A 21 -18.17 18.18 -15.90
CA ILE A 21 -19.08 18.10 -14.75
C ILE A 21 -18.23 17.92 -13.49
N VAL A 22 -18.52 18.71 -12.47
CA VAL A 22 -17.98 18.55 -11.12
C VAL A 22 -19.14 18.14 -10.22
N ALA A 23 -19.06 16.93 -9.69
CA ALA A 23 -20.05 16.40 -8.74
C ALA A 23 -19.38 16.09 -7.40
N LYS A 24 -19.91 16.65 -6.31
CA LYS A 24 -19.34 16.54 -4.96
C LYS A 24 -20.30 15.91 -3.98
N GLY A 25 -19.78 15.15 -3.02
CA GLY A 25 -20.57 14.45 -2.02
C GLY A 25 -21.54 13.42 -2.62
N ILE A 26 -21.14 12.76 -3.71
CA ILE A 26 -21.95 11.73 -4.37
C ILE A 26 -21.86 10.38 -3.64
N VAL A 27 -22.91 9.56 -3.78
CA VAL A 27 -22.91 8.14 -3.42
C VAL A 27 -22.59 7.31 -4.67
N ASN A 28 -21.54 6.49 -4.60
CA ASN A 28 -21.02 5.76 -5.76
C ASN A 28 -20.78 4.25 -5.47
N ASP A 29 -21.47 3.67 -4.49
CA ASP A 29 -21.11 2.36 -3.92
C ASP A 29 -21.58 1.14 -4.74
N SER A 30 -22.80 1.17 -5.27
CA SER A 30 -23.47 0.03 -5.89
C SER A 30 -24.38 0.48 -7.04
N VAL A 31 -24.33 -0.23 -8.16
CA VAL A 31 -25.10 0.10 -9.37
C VAL A 31 -26.55 -0.34 -9.19
N PRO A 32 -27.54 0.57 -9.21
CA PRO A 32 -28.95 0.18 -9.13
C PRO A 32 -29.40 -0.60 -10.37
N ASP A 33 -30.32 -1.55 -10.21
CA ASP A 33 -30.86 -2.36 -11.32
C ASP A 33 -31.45 -1.49 -12.46
N GLU A 34 -32.09 -0.37 -12.10
CA GLU A 34 -32.63 0.58 -13.06
C GLU A 34 -31.51 1.19 -13.94
N LEU A 35 -30.37 1.54 -13.34
CA LEU A 35 -29.23 2.09 -14.05
C LEU A 35 -28.53 1.02 -14.91
N ALA A 36 -28.42 -0.20 -14.39
CA ALA A 36 -27.91 -1.33 -15.18
C ALA A 36 -28.79 -1.60 -16.41
N ALA A 37 -30.11 -1.53 -16.27
CA ALA A 37 -31.06 -1.66 -17.37
C ALA A 37 -30.94 -0.53 -18.40
N LEU A 38 -30.73 0.72 -17.96
CA LEU A 38 -30.48 1.86 -18.85
C LEU A 38 -29.23 1.66 -19.70
N LEU A 39 -28.11 1.24 -19.07
CA LEU A 39 -26.86 0.96 -19.78
C LEU A 39 -27.03 -0.19 -20.79
N ALA A 40 -27.69 -1.28 -20.39
CA ALA A 40 -27.98 -2.41 -21.27
C ALA A 40 -28.86 -1.98 -22.47
N GLY A 41 -29.84 -1.09 -22.24
CA GLY A 41 -30.68 -0.51 -23.29
C GLY A 41 -29.89 0.34 -24.29
N ALA A 42 -28.96 1.18 -23.82
CA ALA A 42 -28.08 1.96 -24.71
C ALA A 42 -27.19 1.04 -25.57
N ALA A 43 -26.60 -0.01 -24.98
CA ALA A 43 -25.82 -0.99 -25.72
C ALA A 43 -26.68 -1.74 -26.78
N ALA A 44 -27.93 -2.07 -26.44
CA ALA A 44 -28.87 -2.68 -27.39
C ALA A 44 -29.24 -1.72 -28.54
N GLN A 45 -29.41 -0.42 -28.26
CA GLN A 45 -29.67 0.58 -29.28
C GLN A 45 -28.49 0.72 -30.26
N VAL A 46 -27.25 0.66 -29.76
CA VAL A 46 -26.05 0.65 -30.62
C VAL A 46 -26.06 -0.57 -31.55
N ARG A 47 -26.37 -1.78 -31.04
CA ARG A 47 -26.51 -2.98 -31.86
C ARG A 47 -27.63 -2.89 -32.91
N ALA A 48 -28.69 -2.15 -32.63
CA ALA A 48 -29.80 -1.97 -33.54
C ALA A 48 -29.53 -0.93 -34.63
N THR A 49 -28.58 0.00 -34.42
CA THR A 49 -28.36 1.16 -35.30
C THR A 49 -27.05 1.12 -36.07
N LEU A 50 -26.01 0.48 -35.53
CA LEU A 50 -24.71 0.35 -36.17
C LEU A 50 -24.47 -1.09 -36.67
N SER A 51 -23.68 -1.24 -37.73
CA SER A 51 -23.21 -2.54 -38.23
C SER A 51 -21.76 -2.78 -37.82
N ALA A 52 -21.44 -4.02 -37.42
CA ALA A 52 -20.08 -4.40 -37.03
C ALA A 52 -19.05 -4.20 -38.15
N GLU A 53 -19.48 -4.31 -39.41
CA GLU A 53 -18.62 -4.13 -40.58
C GLU A 53 -18.33 -2.67 -40.91
N SER A 54 -19.15 -1.73 -40.45
CA SER A 54 -19.14 -0.34 -40.94
C SER A 54 -19.19 0.73 -39.85
N TYR A 55 -19.31 0.38 -38.57
CA TYR A 55 -19.47 1.36 -37.48
C TYR A 55 -18.32 2.38 -37.41
N LEU A 56 -17.10 2.02 -37.77
CA LEU A 56 -15.95 2.94 -37.81
C LEU A 56 -16.14 4.10 -38.81
N ALA A 57 -16.98 3.91 -39.83
CA ALA A 57 -17.35 4.97 -40.78
C ALA A 57 -18.44 5.91 -40.25
N HIS A 58 -19.03 5.62 -39.07
CA HIS A 58 -19.98 6.52 -38.44
C HIS A 58 -19.32 7.89 -38.21
N PRO A 59 -19.95 9.01 -38.63
CA PRO A 59 -19.29 10.31 -38.67
C PRO A 59 -18.66 10.76 -37.33
N ARG A 60 -19.31 10.45 -36.21
CA ARG A 60 -18.77 10.76 -34.87
C ARG A 60 -17.53 9.91 -34.51
N LEU A 61 -17.53 8.62 -34.84
CA LEU A 61 -16.40 7.74 -34.55
C LEU A 61 -15.22 8.06 -35.48
N ALA A 62 -15.50 8.26 -36.77
CA ALA A 62 -14.51 8.65 -37.77
C ALA A 62 -13.79 9.96 -37.40
N SER A 63 -14.52 10.94 -36.84
CA SER A 63 -13.92 12.20 -36.37
C SER A 63 -12.89 11.98 -35.26
N TRP A 64 -13.24 11.20 -34.22
CA TRP A 64 -12.30 10.87 -33.14
C TRP A 64 -11.09 10.06 -33.63
N ARG A 65 -11.29 9.14 -34.57
CA ARG A 65 -10.18 8.42 -35.22
C ARG A 65 -9.24 9.36 -35.97
N ALA A 66 -9.79 10.30 -36.74
CA ALA A 66 -9.01 11.30 -37.45
C ALA A 66 -8.24 12.21 -36.49
N ALA A 67 -8.86 12.59 -35.36
CA ALA A 67 -8.20 13.38 -34.32
C ALA A 67 -7.00 12.65 -33.70
N PHE A 68 -7.12 11.34 -33.44
CA PHE A 68 -6.03 10.49 -32.94
C PHE A 68 -4.87 10.43 -33.94
N ALA A 69 -5.17 10.16 -35.21
CA ALA A 69 -4.17 10.15 -36.28
C ALA A 69 -3.45 11.51 -36.41
N ARG A 70 -4.17 12.62 -36.22
CA ARG A 70 -3.61 13.98 -36.28
C ARG A 70 -2.55 14.24 -35.20
N PHE A 71 -2.58 13.53 -34.07
CA PHE A 71 -1.53 13.59 -33.05
C PHE A 71 -0.55 12.42 -33.03
N GLY A 72 -0.59 11.57 -34.06
CA GLY A 72 0.36 10.47 -34.23
C GLY A 72 -0.03 9.20 -33.47
N ALA A 73 -1.21 9.16 -32.84
CA ALA A 73 -1.74 7.92 -32.27
C ALA A 73 -2.48 7.13 -33.34
N ASP A 74 -2.15 5.83 -33.46
CA ASP A 74 -2.89 4.90 -34.29
C ASP A 74 -4.22 4.52 -33.59
N PRO A 75 -5.38 4.90 -34.14
CA PRO A 75 -6.69 4.62 -33.53
C PRO A 75 -7.13 3.14 -33.62
N ASP A 76 -6.40 2.29 -34.33
CA ASP A 76 -6.62 0.85 -34.35
C ASP A 76 -5.83 0.14 -33.23
N VAL A 77 -4.68 0.70 -32.85
CA VAL A 77 -3.88 0.24 -31.69
C VAL A 77 -4.39 0.85 -30.38
N TYR A 78 -4.73 2.14 -30.41
CA TYR A 78 -5.17 2.94 -29.26
C TYR A 78 -6.56 3.54 -29.53
N PRO A 79 -7.63 2.73 -29.52
CA PRO A 79 -8.95 3.19 -29.91
C PRO A 79 -9.49 4.27 -28.96
N PRO A 80 -10.09 5.37 -29.46
CA PRO A 80 -10.85 6.28 -28.60
C PRO A 80 -11.89 5.53 -27.77
N SER A 81 -12.14 5.93 -26.52
CA SER A 81 -13.04 5.20 -25.60
C SER A 81 -14.41 4.89 -26.20
N VAL A 82 -15.01 5.84 -26.91
CA VAL A 82 -16.30 5.67 -27.59
C VAL A 82 -16.27 4.62 -28.71
N GLN A 83 -15.15 4.50 -29.44
CA GLN A 83 -14.95 3.45 -30.45
C GLN A 83 -14.90 2.08 -29.76
N HIS A 84 -14.12 1.97 -28.67
CA HIS A 84 -13.98 0.73 -27.91
C HIS A 84 -15.33 0.29 -27.30
N LEU A 85 -16.07 1.21 -26.69
CA LEU A 85 -17.39 0.93 -26.12
C LEU A 85 -18.40 0.49 -27.19
N ALA A 86 -18.44 1.16 -28.35
CA ALA A 86 -19.30 0.75 -29.46
C ALA A 86 -18.96 -0.66 -29.96
N ALA A 87 -17.66 -1.00 -30.04
CA ALA A 87 -17.22 -2.33 -30.42
C ALA A 87 -17.66 -3.41 -29.42
N LEU A 88 -17.52 -3.15 -28.11
CA LEU A 88 -18.01 -4.05 -27.06
C LEU A 88 -19.52 -4.26 -27.14
N ALA A 89 -20.28 -3.17 -27.35
CA ALA A 89 -21.73 -3.24 -27.48
C ALA A 89 -22.15 -4.08 -28.69
N LEU A 90 -21.49 -3.89 -29.85
CA LEU A 90 -21.71 -4.65 -31.09
C LEU A 90 -21.38 -6.14 -30.93
N ALA A 91 -20.31 -6.45 -30.19
CA ALA A 91 -19.93 -7.82 -29.87
C ALA A 91 -20.86 -8.49 -28.84
N GLY A 92 -21.83 -7.76 -28.28
CA GLY A 92 -22.69 -8.26 -27.20
C GLY A 92 -21.92 -8.54 -25.90
N SER A 93 -20.74 -7.94 -25.75
CA SER A 93 -19.90 -8.08 -24.55
C SER A 93 -20.49 -7.28 -23.38
N GLU A 94 -20.17 -7.69 -22.16
CA GLU A 94 -20.53 -6.93 -20.97
C GLU A 94 -19.82 -5.57 -20.96
N ILE A 95 -20.58 -4.51 -20.69
CA ILE A 95 -20.04 -3.16 -20.54
C ILE A 95 -19.74 -2.93 -19.08
N ALA A 96 -18.49 -2.62 -18.76
CA ALA A 96 -18.05 -2.39 -17.39
C ALA A 96 -18.89 -1.29 -16.72
N SER A 97 -19.33 -1.54 -15.49
CA SER A 97 -20.24 -0.64 -14.78
C SER A 97 -19.86 -0.45 -13.32
N GLY A 98 -18.66 -0.86 -12.88
CA GLY A 98 -18.26 -1.12 -11.48
C GLY A 98 -18.50 -0.04 -10.41
N SER A 99 -19.11 1.09 -10.76
CA SER A 99 -19.81 2.02 -9.87
C SER A 99 -20.89 2.81 -10.65
N PRO A 100 -21.90 3.41 -9.99
CA PRO A 100 -22.91 4.26 -10.64
C PRO A 100 -22.34 5.30 -11.62
N VAL A 101 -21.27 6.01 -11.26
CA VAL A 101 -20.62 6.98 -12.13
C VAL A 101 -20.09 6.32 -13.42
N VAL A 102 -19.45 5.17 -13.31
CA VAL A 102 -18.89 4.44 -14.46
C VAL A 102 -20.02 3.89 -15.36
N ALA A 103 -21.13 3.44 -14.77
CA ALA A 103 -22.30 3.03 -15.54
C ALA A 103 -22.92 4.21 -16.32
N LEU A 104 -23.03 5.38 -15.68
CA LEU A 104 -23.58 6.60 -16.28
C LEU A 104 -22.72 7.15 -17.42
N LEU A 105 -21.39 7.24 -17.24
CA LEU A 105 -20.52 7.74 -18.31
C LEU A 105 -20.52 6.80 -19.53
N ASN A 106 -20.59 5.48 -19.30
CA ASN A 106 -20.69 4.51 -20.39
C ASN A 106 -22.05 4.57 -21.10
N TYR A 107 -23.13 4.80 -20.34
CA TYR A 107 -24.47 5.02 -20.89
C TYR A 107 -24.50 6.24 -21.81
N ILE A 108 -24.01 7.38 -21.32
CA ILE A 108 -23.95 8.63 -22.11
C ILE A 108 -23.06 8.45 -23.34
N SER A 109 -21.90 7.79 -23.19
CA SER A 109 -20.99 7.54 -24.30
C SER A 109 -21.63 6.71 -25.41
N LEU A 110 -22.38 5.66 -25.05
CA LEU A 110 -23.06 4.80 -26.03
C LEU A 110 -24.27 5.50 -26.67
N LYS A 111 -25.09 6.18 -25.87
CA LYS A 111 -26.31 6.85 -26.35
C LYS A 111 -25.99 7.99 -27.31
N HIS A 112 -25.00 8.81 -26.96
CA HIS A 112 -24.64 10.00 -27.72
C HIS A 112 -23.44 9.78 -28.64
N LEU A 113 -22.79 8.61 -28.63
CA LEU A 113 -21.58 8.33 -29.41
C LEU A 113 -20.52 9.43 -29.26
N VAL A 114 -20.26 9.82 -28.01
CA VAL A 114 -19.22 10.77 -27.60
C VAL A 114 -18.32 10.14 -26.51
N PRO A 115 -17.02 10.46 -26.45
CA PRO A 115 -16.18 9.97 -25.38
C PRO A 115 -16.49 10.69 -24.07
N CYS A 116 -16.65 9.90 -23.02
CA CYS A 116 -16.70 10.38 -21.64
C CYS A 116 -15.58 9.74 -20.82
N GLY A 117 -15.06 10.48 -19.85
CA GLY A 117 -14.06 10.00 -18.89
C GLY A 117 -14.30 10.60 -17.51
N ALA A 118 -13.91 9.90 -16.45
CA ALA A 118 -14.11 10.36 -15.09
C ALA A 118 -12.87 10.14 -14.22
N ASP A 119 -12.63 11.08 -13.31
CA ASP A 119 -11.51 11.08 -12.38
C ASP A 119 -12.00 11.39 -10.95
N ASP A 120 -11.48 10.65 -9.97
CA ASP A 120 -11.64 10.94 -8.55
C ASP A 120 -10.99 12.29 -8.24
N LEU A 121 -11.82 13.32 -8.10
CA LEU A 121 -11.39 14.69 -7.91
C LEU A 121 -10.60 14.84 -6.61
N GLY A 122 -10.91 14.03 -5.59
CA GLY A 122 -10.18 13.95 -4.32
C GLY A 122 -8.74 13.44 -4.44
N ARG A 123 -8.35 12.93 -5.62
CA ARG A 123 -6.99 12.47 -5.92
C ARG A 123 -6.25 13.35 -6.93
N VAL A 124 -6.92 14.32 -7.55
CA VAL A 124 -6.31 15.26 -8.50
C VAL A 124 -5.44 16.25 -7.74
N VAL A 125 -4.21 16.46 -8.20
CA VAL A 125 -3.24 17.36 -7.58
C VAL A 125 -3.09 18.66 -8.35
N GLY A 126 -3.52 19.76 -7.72
CA GLY A 126 -3.35 21.10 -8.25
C GLY A 126 -4.16 21.35 -9.52
N ASP A 127 -3.63 22.16 -10.43
CA ASP A 127 -4.29 22.45 -11.70
C ASP A 127 -4.24 21.24 -12.65
N PHE A 128 -5.30 21.06 -13.42
CA PHE A 128 -5.41 19.93 -14.35
C PHE A 128 -6.13 20.34 -15.63
N GLY A 129 -6.06 19.48 -16.64
CA GLY A 129 -6.74 19.70 -17.90
C GLY A 129 -6.06 19.03 -19.07
N VAL A 130 -6.36 19.50 -20.28
CA VAL A 130 -5.89 18.88 -21.53
C VAL A 130 -4.72 19.66 -22.10
N ARG A 131 -3.61 18.95 -22.32
CA ARG A 131 -2.38 19.50 -22.87
C ARG A 131 -1.61 18.49 -23.71
N LEU A 132 -0.59 18.98 -24.41
CA LEU A 132 0.41 18.12 -25.03
C LEU A 132 1.40 17.61 -23.97
N ALA A 133 1.75 16.34 -24.07
CA ALA A 133 2.78 15.71 -23.25
C ALA A 133 4.17 16.27 -23.58
N GLN A 134 5.01 16.42 -22.56
CA GLN A 134 6.40 16.85 -22.66
C GLN A 134 7.36 15.66 -22.78
N GLY A 135 6.91 14.46 -22.38
CA GLY A 135 7.66 13.20 -22.46
C GLY A 135 8.30 12.77 -21.14
N ASP A 136 8.15 13.56 -20.07
CA ASP A 136 8.63 13.29 -18.72
C ASP A 136 7.49 12.93 -17.74
N GLU A 137 6.26 12.84 -18.25
CA GLU A 137 5.11 12.53 -17.41
C GLU A 137 5.09 11.10 -16.88
N ILE A 138 4.58 10.96 -15.66
CA ILE A 138 4.35 9.65 -15.04
C ILE A 138 2.93 9.21 -15.38
N TYR A 139 2.82 8.07 -16.06
CA TYR A 139 1.54 7.41 -16.35
C TYR A 139 1.60 5.94 -15.92
N VAL A 140 0.62 5.52 -15.13
CA VAL A 140 0.37 4.10 -14.80
C VAL A 140 -1.03 3.80 -15.29
N PRO A 141 -1.24 2.86 -16.22
CA PRO A 141 -2.56 2.55 -16.75
C PRO A 141 -3.46 1.97 -15.66
N ILE A 142 -4.76 2.20 -15.78
CA ILE A 142 -5.75 1.59 -14.89
C ILE A 142 -5.58 0.06 -14.83
N GLY A 143 -5.52 -0.47 -13.61
CA GLY A 143 -5.29 -1.89 -13.32
C GLY A 143 -3.83 -2.35 -13.45
N GLY A 144 -2.90 -1.46 -13.79
CA GLY A 144 -1.46 -1.74 -13.87
C GLY A 144 -0.69 -1.27 -12.64
N SER A 145 0.55 -1.74 -12.52
CA SER A 145 1.50 -1.34 -11.47
C SER A 145 2.78 -0.71 -12.01
N GLU A 146 3.00 -0.75 -13.33
CA GLU A 146 4.21 -0.27 -13.99
C GLU A 146 3.98 1.08 -14.67
N VAL A 147 5.02 1.92 -14.67
CA VAL A 147 5.00 3.20 -15.40
C VAL A 147 5.19 2.93 -16.88
N GLU A 148 4.25 3.38 -17.69
CA GLU A 148 4.37 3.36 -19.15
C GLU A 148 4.93 4.71 -19.64
N PRO A 149 5.91 4.70 -20.56
CA PRO A 149 6.45 5.93 -21.13
C PRO A 149 5.39 6.67 -21.94
N VAL A 150 5.28 7.99 -21.74
CA VAL A 150 4.40 8.90 -22.49
C VAL A 150 5.22 9.62 -23.55
N GLU A 151 4.81 9.60 -24.80
CA GLU A 151 5.57 10.25 -25.87
C GLU A 151 5.28 11.75 -25.92
N ARG A 152 6.32 12.55 -26.16
CA ARG A 152 6.19 14.00 -26.31
C ARG A 152 5.26 14.33 -27.48
N GLY A 153 4.29 15.20 -27.23
CA GLY A 153 3.31 15.62 -28.23
C GLY A 153 2.03 14.77 -28.29
N GLU A 154 1.93 13.69 -27.49
CA GLU A 154 0.65 13.04 -27.20
C GLU A 154 -0.32 14.04 -26.59
N VAL A 155 -1.61 13.94 -26.92
CA VAL A 155 -2.64 14.67 -26.18
C VAL A 155 -2.94 13.90 -24.90
N ILE A 156 -2.95 14.57 -23.75
CA ILE A 156 -3.19 13.96 -22.45
C ILE A 156 -4.11 14.83 -21.59
N TYR A 157 -4.92 14.18 -20.77
CA TYR A 157 -5.38 14.80 -19.53
C TYR A 157 -4.31 14.60 -18.46
N ALA A 158 -3.92 15.67 -17.78
CA ALA A 158 -2.94 15.59 -16.71
C ALA A 158 -3.23 16.61 -15.62
N ASP A 159 -2.88 16.24 -14.39
CA ASP A 159 -2.77 17.18 -13.28
C ASP A 159 -1.31 17.65 -13.13
N GLN A 160 -0.96 18.32 -12.03
CA GLN A 160 0.41 18.81 -11.79
C GLN A 160 1.43 17.67 -11.57
N ARG A 161 0.98 16.42 -11.48
CA ARG A 161 1.79 15.30 -11.02
C ARG A 161 1.87 14.17 -12.03
N LYS A 162 0.74 13.75 -12.60
CA LYS A 162 0.59 12.52 -13.39
C LYS A 162 -0.39 12.70 -14.54
N VAL A 163 -0.28 11.80 -15.50
CA VAL A 163 -1.29 11.65 -16.56
C VAL A 163 -2.55 11.00 -15.98
N MET A 164 -3.68 11.69 -16.13
CA MET A 164 -5.03 11.26 -15.75
C MET A 164 -5.66 10.41 -16.84
N ALA A 165 -5.53 10.80 -18.10
CA ALA A 165 -5.90 9.97 -19.24
C ALA A 165 -4.88 10.15 -20.37
N ARG A 166 -4.38 9.03 -20.87
CA ARG A 166 -3.37 8.99 -21.93
C ARG A 166 -4.03 8.94 -23.30
N ARG A 167 -3.39 9.53 -24.31
CA ARG A 167 -3.89 9.65 -25.69
C ARG A 167 -5.32 10.17 -25.70
N TRP A 168 -5.50 11.29 -25.03
CA TRP A 168 -6.74 12.05 -24.87
C TRP A 168 -7.83 11.28 -24.13
N VAL A 169 -8.49 10.35 -24.81
CA VAL A 169 -9.64 9.59 -24.31
C VAL A 169 -9.47 8.09 -24.54
N TRP A 170 -8.24 7.59 -24.64
CA TRP A 170 -7.97 6.16 -24.81
C TRP A 170 -8.05 5.40 -23.50
N ARG A 171 -7.24 5.79 -22.50
CA ARG A 171 -7.10 5.01 -21.27
C ARG A 171 -6.78 5.87 -20.05
N GLN A 172 -7.56 5.65 -18.98
CA GLN A 172 -7.40 6.33 -17.71
C GLN A 172 -6.16 5.84 -16.94
N GLY A 173 -5.59 6.72 -16.14
CA GLY A 173 -4.52 6.45 -15.20
C GLY A 173 -5.04 5.88 -13.88
N GLU A 174 -4.24 5.03 -13.24
CA GLU A 174 -4.60 4.38 -11.97
C GLU A 174 -4.72 5.38 -10.81
N HIS A 175 -4.02 6.51 -10.87
CA HIS A 175 -3.89 7.43 -9.74
C HIS A 175 -5.20 8.16 -9.40
N THR A 176 -5.98 8.57 -10.41
CA THR A 176 -7.29 9.23 -10.29
C THR A 176 -8.46 8.29 -10.60
N LYS A 177 -8.23 6.97 -10.63
CA LYS A 177 -9.28 6.00 -10.88
C LYS A 177 -10.47 6.19 -9.94
N VAL A 178 -11.67 6.30 -10.52
CA VAL A 178 -12.94 6.26 -9.80
C VAL A 178 -13.15 4.87 -9.19
N THR A 179 -13.45 4.83 -7.90
CA THR A 179 -13.79 3.61 -7.16
C THR A 179 -15.16 3.75 -6.49
N PRO A 180 -15.73 2.68 -5.93
CA PRO A 180 -16.98 2.78 -5.17
C PRO A 180 -16.93 3.72 -3.95
N GLN A 181 -15.73 4.16 -3.54
CA GLN A 181 -15.49 5.08 -2.43
C GLN A 181 -15.29 6.53 -2.89
N THR A 182 -15.28 6.80 -4.20
CA THR A 182 -15.13 8.16 -4.73
C THR A 182 -16.40 8.97 -4.44
N THR A 183 -16.25 10.07 -3.70
CA THR A 183 -17.34 10.98 -3.32
C THR A 183 -17.31 12.30 -4.08
N ASP A 184 -16.15 12.71 -4.59
CA ASP A 184 -15.99 13.91 -5.41
C ASP A 184 -15.38 13.47 -6.74
N VAL A 185 -16.05 13.81 -7.85
CA VAL A 185 -15.67 13.36 -9.19
C VAL A 185 -15.70 14.50 -10.19
N THR A 186 -14.76 14.47 -11.13
CA THR A 186 -14.83 15.25 -12.36
C THR A 186 -15.13 14.32 -13.53
N ILE A 187 -16.12 14.67 -14.37
CA ILE A 187 -16.52 13.88 -15.53
C ILE A 187 -16.44 14.75 -16.77
N ASN A 188 -15.62 14.35 -17.73
CA ASN A 188 -15.45 15.04 -18.99
C ASN A 188 -16.36 14.42 -20.06
N VAL A 189 -17.04 15.26 -20.84
CA VAL A 189 -17.76 14.92 -22.06
C VAL A 189 -17.12 15.71 -23.20
N ASP A 190 -16.45 14.99 -24.08
CA ASP A 190 -15.56 15.55 -25.08
C ASP A 190 -16.23 15.64 -26.45
N ILE A 191 -16.23 16.82 -27.07
CA ILE A 191 -16.98 17.08 -28.30
C ILE A 191 -16.07 17.55 -29.44
N LEU A 192 -16.17 16.85 -30.56
CA LEU A 192 -15.60 17.22 -31.86
C LEU A 192 -16.70 17.15 -32.95
N PRO A 193 -16.65 18.01 -33.99
CA PRO A 193 -17.52 17.89 -35.14
C PRO A 193 -17.47 16.48 -35.75
N PRO A 194 -18.58 15.90 -36.23
CA PRO A 194 -19.83 16.58 -36.52
C PRO A 194 -20.78 16.71 -35.32
N ALA A 195 -20.41 16.23 -34.13
CA ALA A 195 -21.22 16.50 -32.94
C ALA A 195 -21.21 18.00 -32.65
N THR A 196 -22.40 18.57 -32.49
CA THR A 196 -22.56 20.01 -32.29
C THR A 196 -22.45 20.36 -30.81
N ARG A 197 -22.18 21.64 -30.52
CA ARG A 197 -22.20 22.18 -29.16
C ARG A 197 -23.52 21.89 -28.44
N ALA A 198 -24.65 22.04 -29.14
CA ALA A 198 -25.98 21.79 -28.59
C ALA A 198 -26.20 20.32 -28.21
N GLU A 199 -25.68 19.39 -29.01
CA GLU A 199 -25.72 17.95 -28.69
C GLU A 199 -24.84 17.62 -27.48
N GLY A 200 -23.66 18.26 -27.38
CA GLY A 200 -22.81 18.16 -26.19
C GLY A 200 -23.50 18.66 -24.92
N GLU A 201 -24.13 19.83 -24.98
CA GLU A 201 -24.90 20.38 -23.84
C GLU A 201 -26.07 19.46 -23.46
N ALA A 202 -26.76 18.87 -24.44
CA ALA A 202 -27.83 17.93 -24.17
C ALA A 202 -27.33 16.66 -23.45
N ALA A 203 -26.19 16.10 -23.88
CA ALA A 203 -25.57 14.95 -23.23
C ALA A 203 -25.14 15.26 -21.79
N VAL A 204 -24.57 16.44 -21.55
CA VAL A 204 -24.14 16.90 -20.22
C VAL A 204 -25.34 17.11 -19.29
N ARG A 205 -26.41 17.75 -19.78
CA ARG A 205 -27.63 17.96 -18.98
C ARG A 205 -28.26 16.64 -18.58
N GLU A 206 -28.36 15.71 -19.52
CA GLU A 206 -28.86 14.36 -19.23
C GLU A 206 -27.98 13.64 -18.19
N LEU A 207 -26.66 13.71 -18.34
CA LEU A 207 -25.73 13.11 -17.37
C LEU A 207 -25.90 13.73 -15.98
N MET A 208 -26.03 15.05 -15.86
CA MET A 208 -26.26 15.72 -14.59
C MET A 208 -27.59 15.32 -13.95
N GLU A 209 -28.68 15.20 -14.71
CA GLU A 209 -29.97 14.73 -14.22
C GLU A 209 -29.90 13.30 -13.69
N LEU A 210 -29.20 12.42 -14.41
CA LEU A 210 -29.04 11.03 -13.98
C LEU A 210 -28.09 10.89 -12.79
N LEU A 211 -27.01 11.69 -12.72
CA LEU A 211 -26.15 11.77 -11.54
C LEU A 211 -26.96 12.23 -10.32
N ALA A 212 -27.77 13.27 -10.46
CA ALA A 212 -28.63 13.76 -9.37
C ALA A 212 -29.60 12.66 -8.90
N LYS A 213 -30.15 11.89 -9.83
CA LYS A 213 -31.09 10.80 -9.54
C LYS A 213 -30.44 9.61 -8.83
N PHE A 214 -29.30 9.14 -9.34
CA PHE A 214 -28.71 7.87 -8.90
C PHE A 214 -27.59 8.03 -7.86
N CYS A 215 -26.92 9.18 -7.83
CA CYS A 215 -25.77 9.42 -6.98
C CYS A 215 -25.99 10.57 -5.98
N GLY A 216 -26.92 11.49 -6.25
CA GLY A 216 -27.14 12.70 -5.45
C GLY A 216 -26.00 13.71 -5.58
N GLY A 217 -25.73 14.45 -4.49
CA GLY A 217 -24.61 15.40 -4.39
C GLY A 217 -24.86 16.78 -5.01
N GLU A 218 -23.85 17.65 -4.88
CA GLU A 218 -23.81 18.96 -5.53
C GLU A 218 -23.19 18.83 -6.91
N ILE A 219 -23.94 19.20 -7.96
CA ILE A 219 -23.53 18.97 -9.35
C ILE A 219 -23.50 20.29 -10.10
N SER A 220 -22.39 20.57 -10.74
CA SER A 220 -22.16 21.72 -11.61
C SER A 220 -21.41 21.29 -12.86
N TYR A 221 -21.34 22.12 -13.88
CA TYR A 221 -20.50 21.86 -15.05
C TYR A 221 -19.84 23.13 -15.55
N ASN A 222 -18.71 22.95 -16.22
CA ASN A 222 -17.89 23.99 -16.84
C ASN A 222 -17.72 23.67 -18.32
N VAL A 223 -17.47 24.69 -19.13
CA VAL A 223 -17.24 24.55 -20.57
C VAL A 223 -15.95 25.23 -20.93
N LEU A 224 -15.02 24.48 -21.52
CA LEU A 224 -13.79 25.02 -22.08
C LEU A 224 -13.78 24.82 -23.60
N ASP A 225 -13.42 25.88 -24.31
CA ASP A 225 -13.30 25.91 -25.76
C ASP A 225 -12.18 26.90 -26.18
N ALA A 226 -12.08 27.17 -27.48
CA ALA A 226 -11.06 28.08 -28.00
C ALA A 226 -11.15 29.51 -27.43
N ALA A 227 -12.34 29.97 -27.04
CA ALA A 227 -12.57 31.30 -26.48
C ALA A 227 -12.39 31.33 -24.96
N HIS A 228 -12.76 30.25 -24.27
CA HIS A 228 -12.68 30.14 -22.81
C HIS A 228 -11.83 28.93 -22.40
N ARG A 229 -10.56 29.18 -22.06
CA ARG A 229 -9.53 28.13 -21.92
C ARG A 229 -9.18 27.76 -20.48
N GLU A 230 -9.75 28.46 -19.51
CA GLU A 230 -9.47 28.23 -18.11
C GLU A 230 -10.75 28.49 -17.32
N GLU A 231 -11.02 27.63 -16.33
CA GLU A 231 -12.10 27.82 -15.37
C GLU A 231 -11.59 27.50 -13.96
N THR A 232 -12.10 28.24 -12.97
CA THR A 232 -11.76 27.96 -11.58
C THR A 232 -12.78 27.00 -10.99
N ILE A 233 -12.32 25.82 -10.59
CA ILE A 233 -13.17 24.88 -9.87
C ILE A 233 -12.76 24.85 -8.38
N ALA A 234 -13.77 24.78 -7.52
CA ALA A 234 -13.54 24.61 -6.10
C ALA A 234 -12.79 23.28 -5.88
N PRO A 235 -11.68 23.27 -5.12
CA PRO A 235 -10.96 22.03 -4.83
C PRO A 235 -11.90 20.99 -4.21
N PRO A 236 -11.59 19.69 -4.33
CA PRO A 236 -12.30 18.66 -3.58
C PRO A 236 -12.30 19.01 -2.09
N ALA A 237 -13.31 18.57 -1.36
CA ALA A 237 -13.22 18.66 0.10
C ALA A 237 -11.94 17.92 0.55
N PRO A 238 -11.21 18.40 1.57
CA PRO A 238 -10.19 17.59 2.21
C PRO A 238 -10.81 16.22 2.51
N ARG A 239 -10.06 15.11 2.29
CA ARG A 239 -10.56 13.78 2.69
C ARG A 239 -11.14 13.92 4.09
N ALA A 240 -12.41 13.54 4.26
CA ALA A 240 -13.11 13.69 5.52
C ALA A 240 -12.20 13.21 6.65
N GLU A 241 -11.99 14.07 7.66
CA GLU A 241 -11.30 13.61 8.85
C GLU A 241 -12.02 12.37 9.37
N PRO A 242 -11.27 11.35 9.85
CA PRO A 242 -11.89 10.12 10.30
C PRO A 242 -12.93 10.44 11.38
N GLU A 243 -14.20 10.12 11.11
CA GLU A 243 -15.31 10.40 12.03
C GLU A 243 -15.17 9.65 13.36
N SER A 244 -14.35 8.61 13.38
CA SER A 244 -14.00 7.83 14.56
C SER A 244 -12.60 7.21 14.43
N ILE A 245 -12.05 6.76 15.57
CA ILE A 245 -10.78 6.02 15.58
C ILE A 245 -10.86 4.71 14.78
N TYR A 246 -12.04 4.08 14.73
CA TYR A 246 -12.27 2.91 13.89
C TYR A 246 -12.01 3.22 12.41
N ASP A 247 -12.50 4.37 11.93
CA ASP A 247 -12.33 4.79 10.53
C ASP A 247 -10.88 5.09 10.22
N LEU A 248 -10.16 5.74 11.13
CA LEU A 248 -8.72 5.95 10.98
C LEU A 248 -7.98 4.62 10.86
N LEU A 249 -8.30 3.65 11.74
CA LEU A 249 -7.65 2.34 11.72
C LEU A 249 -7.96 1.57 10.42
N GLU A 250 -9.18 1.71 9.91
CA GLU A 250 -9.62 1.14 8.64
C GLU A 250 -8.93 1.79 7.44
N MET A 251 -8.89 3.13 7.37
CA MET A 251 -8.23 3.90 6.31
C MET A 251 -6.72 3.63 6.25
N ARG A 252 -6.09 3.40 7.41
CA ARG A 252 -4.67 2.99 7.50
C ARG A 252 -4.44 1.52 7.15
N GLY A 253 -5.50 0.72 7.02
CA GLY A 253 -5.42 -0.69 6.61
C GLY A 253 -5.10 -1.67 7.74
N TYR A 254 -5.32 -1.27 9.00
CA TYR A 254 -5.07 -2.15 10.13
C TYR A 254 -6.13 -3.25 10.23
N ILE A 255 -7.41 -2.93 10.04
CA ILE A 255 -8.52 -3.85 10.32
C ILE A 255 -8.63 -4.93 9.24
N ARG A 256 -8.60 -6.20 9.65
CA ARG A 256 -8.77 -7.36 8.77
C ARG A 256 -10.14 -8.01 8.93
N ARG A 257 -10.57 -8.26 10.16
CA ARG A 257 -11.92 -8.74 10.49
C ARG A 257 -12.45 -8.01 11.72
N SER A 258 -13.77 -7.90 11.80
CA SER A 258 -14.50 -7.43 12.98
C SER A 258 -15.73 -8.32 13.17
N SER A 259 -16.07 -8.65 14.41
CA SER A 259 -17.25 -9.49 14.70
C SER A 259 -18.55 -8.77 14.33
N ASP A 260 -18.55 -7.45 14.45
CA ASP A 260 -19.64 -6.55 14.08
C ASP A 260 -19.02 -5.17 13.81
N ARG A 261 -18.92 -4.79 12.53
CA ARG A 261 -18.24 -3.54 12.12
C ARG A 261 -18.93 -2.32 12.72
N GLU A 262 -20.25 -2.24 12.64
CA GLU A 262 -21.00 -1.08 13.14
C GLU A 262 -21.04 -1.06 14.67
N GLY A 263 -21.20 -2.23 15.31
CA GLY A 263 -21.12 -2.36 16.76
C GLY A 263 -19.78 -1.91 17.33
N VAL A 264 -18.67 -2.35 16.71
CA VAL A 264 -17.31 -1.93 17.12
C VAL A 264 -17.08 -0.45 16.84
N ARG A 265 -17.49 0.05 15.66
CA ARG A 265 -17.38 1.47 15.31
C ARG A 265 -18.10 2.34 16.33
N LYS A 266 -19.32 1.97 16.73
CA LYS A 266 -20.10 2.66 17.77
C LYS A 266 -19.44 2.55 19.16
N LEU A 267 -18.93 1.36 19.53
CA LEU A 267 -18.23 1.15 20.80
C LEU A 267 -17.01 2.08 20.93
N LEU A 268 -16.24 2.22 19.86
CA LEU A 268 -15.01 3.03 19.84
C LEU A 268 -15.26 4.54 19.75
N ARG A 269 -16.52 5.01 19.74
CA ARG A 269 -16.84 6.44 19.88
C ARG A 269 -16.74 6.95 21.33
N GLN A 270 -16.60 6.04 22.29
CA GLN A 270 -16.51 6.36 23.71
C GLN A 270 -15.34 5.60 24.37
N PRO A 271 -14.76 6.15 25.47
CA PRO A 271 -13.73 5.46 26.23
C PRO A 271 -14.16 4.03 26.60
N THR A 272 -13.32 3.07 26.24
CA THR A 272 -13.61 1.63 26.33
C THR A 272 -12.37 0.90 26.82
N THR A 273 -12.55 -0.15 27.62
CA THR A 273 -11.45 -1.04 28.01
C THR A 273 -11.26 -2.13 26.96
N ILE A 274 -10.07 -2.23 26.39
CA ILE A 274 -9.71 -3.10 25.27
C ILE A 274 -8.49 -3.92 25.67
N TYR A 275 -8.42 -5.19 25.28
CA TYR A 275 -7.23 -6.02 25.56
C TYR A 275 -6.65 -6.71 24.34
N GLN A 276 -5.36 -7.01 24.41
CA GLN A 276 -4.66 -7.92 23.50
C GLN A 276 -3.71 -8.81 24.29
N GLY A 277 -3.63 -10.09 23.91
CA GLY A 277 -2.65 -11.02 24.43
C GLY A 277 -1.29 -10.84 23.79
N PHE A 278 -0.23 -10.92 24.60
CA PHE A 278 1.16 -10.95 24.20
C PHE A 278 1.85 -12.14 24.87
N ASP A 279 2.44 -13.01 24.06
CA ASP A 279 3.25 -14.13 24.56
C ASP A 279 4.70 -13.64 24.80
N PRO A 280 5.22 -13.64 26.05
CA PRO A 280 6.57 -13.16 26.35
C PRO A 280 7.63 -14.23 26.02
N THR A 281 7.75 -14.61 24.74
CA THR A 281 8.71 -15.65 24.29
C THR A 281 10.17 -15.20 24.26
N GLY A 282 10.45 -13.93 24.56
CA GLY A 282 11.79 -13.37 24.62
C GLY A 282 11.78 -12.00 25.30
N ASP A 283 12.98 -11.48 25.55
CA ASP A 283 13.26 -10.22 26.24
C ASP A 283 13.01 -8.95 25.40
N SER A 284 12.65 -9.12 24.13
CA SER A 284 12.40 -8.02 23.20
C SER A 284 11.29 -8.38 22.23
N LEU A 285 10.52 -7.38 21.83
CA LEU A 285 9.64 -7.46 20.68
C LEU A 285 10.43 -7.22 19.38
N HIS A 286 9.78 -7.51 18.26
CA HIS A 286 10.28 -7.37 16.89
C HIS A 286 9.21 -6.72 16.02
N ILE A 287 9.51 -6.36 14.78
CA ILE A 287 8.59 -5.57 13.94
C ILE A 287 7.20 -6.20 13.73
N GLY A 288 7.07 -7.54 13.81
CA GLY A 288 5.77 -8.20 13.79
C GLY A 288 4.82 -7.74 14.91
N HIS A 289 5.37 -7.41 16.09
CA HIS A 289 4.61 -6.87 17.22
C HIS A 289 4.41 -5.36 17.13
N LEU A 290 5.29 -4.65 16.40
CA LEU A 290 5.20 -3.19 16.24
C LEU A 290 3.85 -2.79 15.66
N LEU A 291 3.30 -3.56 14.70
CA LEU A 291 1.98 -3.29 14.13
C LEU A 291 0.88 -3.20 15.20
N SER A 292 0.85 -4.16 16.13
CA SER A 292 -0.11 -4.16 17.24
C SER A 292 0.12 -2.97 18.18
N LEU A 293 1.38 -2.64 18.48
CA LEU A 293 1.72 -1.49 19.30
C LEU A 293 1.32 -0.16 18.67
N MET A 294 1.38 -0.03 17.34
CA MET A 294 0.90 1.16 16.62
C MET A 294 -0.61 1.34 16.82
N VAL A 295 -1.40 0.26 16.68
CA VAL A 295 -2.85 0.32 16.92
C VAL A 295 -3.16 0.66 18.38
N PHE A 296 -2.41 0.08 19.31
CA PHE A 296 -2.53 0.39 20.73
C PHE A 296 -2.32 1.88 21.00
N ARG A 297 -1.29 2.48 20.40
CA ARG A 297 -1.03 3.91 20.53
C ARG A 297 -2.22 4.73 20.04
N TYR A 298 -2.75 4.45 18.84
CA TYR A 298 -3.92 5.13 18.29
C TYR A 298 -5.16 5.01 19.19
N LEU A 299 -5.46 3.82 19.71
CA LEU A 299 -6.60 3.61 20.59
C LEU A 299 -6.43 4.33 21.93
N GLN A 300 -5.22 4.33 22.48
CA GLN A 300 -4.94 5.03 23.74
C GLN A 300 -5.06 6.55 23.56
N GLU A 301 -4.58 7.09 22.44
CA GLU A 301 -4.76 8.52 22.06
C GLU A 301 -6.23 8.90 21.85
N ALA A 302 -7.06 7.96 21.44
CA ALA A 302 -8.52 8.12 21.37
C ALA A 302 -9.22 7.98 22.74
N GLY A 303 -8.46 7.86 23.84
CA GLY A 303 -9.00 7.80 25.19
C GLY A 303 -9.42 6.41 25.67
N HIS A 304 -9.08 5.34 24.94
CA HIS A 304 -9.37 3.97 25.37
C HIS A 304 -8.33 3.46 26.37
N LYS A 305 -8.79 2.59 27.29
CA LYS A 305 -7.91 1.92 28.25
C LYS A 305 -7.41 0.61 27.64
N MET A 306 -6.10 0.48 27.49
CA MET A 306 -5.47 -0.71 26.91
C MET A 306 -4.98 -1.67 28.00
N LEU A 307 -5.36 -2.94 27.91
CA LEU A 307 -4.87 -4.02 28.75
C LEU A 307 -3.91 -4.91 27.93
N PHE A 308 -2.66 -4.97 28.37
CA PHE A 308 -1.63 -5.87 27.85
C PHE A 308 -1.66 -7.16 28.65
N LEU A 309 -2.27 -8.20 28.09
CA LEU A 309 -2.34 -9.49 28.75
C LEU A 309 -1.08 -10.30 28.46
N SER A 310 -0.32 -10.59 29.50
CA SER A 310 0.72 -11.60 29.51
C SER A 310 0.10 -12.98 29.57
N GLY A 311 0.48 -13.83 28.62
CA GLY A 311 0.10 -15.23 28.63
C GLY A 311 0.89 -16.08 29.63
N GLY A 312 1.12 -15.67 30.88
CA GLY A 312 1.94 -16.45 31.82
C GLY A 312 1.42 -17.88 32.08
N GLY A 313 0.10 -18.05 32.18
CA GLY A 313 -0.54 -19.36 32.27
C GLY A 313 -0.63 -20.07 30.91
N THR A 314 -1.06 -19.37 29.86
CA THR A 314 -1.21 -19.94 28.51
C THR A 314 0.12 -20.29 27.82
N ALA A 315 1.22 -19.63 28.18
CA ALA A 315 2.57 -19.90 27.65
C ALA A 315 3.11 -21.24 28.14
N GLN A 316 2.66 -21.74 29.30
CA GLN A 316 3.00 -23.10 29.75
C GLN A 316 2.42 -24.18 28.83
N VAL A 317 1.31 -23.86 28.16
CA VAL A 317 0.61 -24.72 27.19
C VAL A 317 1.19 -24.57 25.79
N GLY A 318 1.32 -23.33 25.33
CA GLY A 318 1.75 -22.98 24.00
C GLY A 318 0.60 -22.96 22.99
N ASP A 319 0.43 -21.82 22.31
CA ASP A 319 -0.57 -21.64 21.25
C ASP A 319 -0.26 -22.53 20.03
N PRO A 320 -1.18 -23.44 19.62
CA PRO A 320 -1.00 -24.28 18.44
C PRO A 320 -1.22 -23.56 17.10
N THR A 321 -1.76 -22.33 17.12
CA THR A 321 -2.15 -21.55 15.93
C THR A 321 -0.97 -21.26 15.01
N GLY A 322 -1.05 -21.76 13.76
CA GLY A 322 -0.07 -21.48 12.70
C GLY A 322 1.34 -22.03 12.95
N LYS A 323 1.50 -23.02 13.84
CA LYS A 323 2.82 -23.59 14.21
C LYS A 323 2.86 -25.11 14.03
N THR A 324 3.96 -25.59 13.45
CA THR A 324 4.22 -27.02 13.17
C THR A 324 5.11 -27.70 14.22
N LYS A 325 5.63 -26.99 15.23
CA LYS A 325 6.46 -27.58 16.29
C LYS A 325 6.01 -27.07 17.66
N SER A 326 6.09 -27.93 18.68
CA SER A 326 5.84 -27.56 20.08
C SER A 326 6.88 -26.56 20.57
N ARG A 327 6.45 -25.61 21.42
CA ARG A 327 7.36 -24.61 22.01
C ARG A 327 8.14 -25.20 23.19
N ARG A 328 9.32 -24.64 23.47
CA ARG A 328 10.01 -24.83 24.75
C ARG A 328 9.15 -24.23 25.87
N VAL A 329 8.96 -24.98 26.96
CA VAL A 329 8.33 -24.47 28.19
C VAL A 329 9.33 -23.53 28.89
N MET A 330 8.90 -22.30 29.18
CA MET A 330 9.68 -21.30 29.92
C MET A 330 9.37 -21.40 31.41
N THR A 331 10.34 -21.04 32.26
CA THR A 331 10.09 -20.93 33.71
C THR A 331 9.31 -19.65 34.04
N ASN A 332 8.69 -19.58 35.23
CA ASN A 332 8.02 -18.36 35.67
C ASN A 332 9.00 -17.18 35.75
N ASP A 333 10.22 -17.39 36.25
CA ASP A 333 11.27 -16.36 36.31
C ASP A 333 11.64 -15.83 34.92
N GLU A 334 11.75 -16.71 33.91
CA GLU A 334 12.00 -16.31 32.52
C GLU A 334 10.85 -15.47 31.96
N ILE A 335 9.60 -15.86 32.24
CA ILE A 335 8.39 -15.14 31.82
C ILE A 335 8.33 -13.75 32.46
N GLU A 336 8.56 -13.65 33.77
CA GLU A 336 8.57 -12.38 34.50
C GLU A 336 9.67 -11.45 34.01
N HIS A 337 10.87 -11.98 33.78
CA HIS A 337 11.99 -11.22 33.22
C HIS A 337 11.65 -10.65 31.83
N ASN A 338 11.14 -11.50 30.93
CA ASN A 338 10.75 -11.09 29.58
C ASN A 338 9.65 -10.03 29.62
N MET A 339 8.67 -10.19 30.50
CA MET A 339 7.58 -9.23 30.68
C MET A 339 8.07 -7.87 31.17
N ALA A 340 8.98 -7.84 32.14
CA ALA A 340 9.58 -6.60 32.63
C ALA A 340 10.38 -5.90 31.52
N ALA A 341 11.15 -6.66 30.73
CA ALA A 341 11.91 -6.13 29.59
C ALA A 341 10.99 -5.57 28.49
N ILE A 342 9.91 -6.28 28.15
CA ILE A 342 8.89 -5.83 27.19
C ILE A 342 8.19 -4.57 27.69
N ARG A 343 7.80 -4.50 28.97
CA ARG A 343 7.21 -3.29 29.58
C ARG A 343 8.13 -2.09 29.41
N ALA A 344 9.38 -2.23 29.81
CA ALA A 344 10.38 -1.18 29.72
C ALA A 344 10.62 -0.75 28.27
N GLN A 345 10.67 -1.71 27.33
CA GLN A 345 10.80 -1.44 25.90
C GLN A 345 9.61 -0.64 25.37
N VAL A 346 8.38 -1.10 25.57
CA VAL A 346 7.18 -0.43 25.04
C VAL A 346 7.02 0.98 25.63
N GLN A 347 7.32 1.14 26.92
CA GLN A 347 7.30 2.44 27.58
C GLN A 347 8.40 3.37 27.07
N GLY A 348 9.63 2.87 26.91
CA GLY A 348 10.76 3.64 26.41
C GLY A 348 10.59 4.11 24.96
N ILE A 349 9.91 3.32 24.12
CA ILE A 349 9.53 3.70 22.75
C ILE A 349 8.39 4.74 22.77
N GLY A 350 7.60 4.81 23.85
CA GLY A 350 6.47 5.74 23.99
C GLY A 350 5.18 5.26 23.33
N LEU A 351 5.09 4.00 22.90
CA LEU A 351 3.87 3.45 22.29
C LEU A 351 2.77 3.17 23.32
N ALA A 352 3.12 2.96 24.59
CA ALA A 352 2.19 2.95 25.71
C ALA A 352 2.83 3.61 26.95
N ASP A 353 2.03 4.30 27.75
CA ASP A 353 2.40 4.71 29.11
C ASP A 353 1.71 3.77 30.10
N PHE A 354 2.47 3.15 31.00
CA PHE A 354 1.93 2.22 31.99
C PHE A 354 1.94 2.76 33.42
N ASP A 355 2.46 3.97 33.63
CA ASP A 355 2.70 4.52 34.96
C ASP A 355 1.75 5.70 35.25
N HIS A 356 1.42 6.50 34.22
CA HIS A 356 0.66 7.74 34.38
C HIS A 356 -0.53 7.84 33.42
N ASP A 357 -1.66 8.32 33.95
CA ASP A 357 -2.75 8.82 33.11
C ASP A 357 -2.35 10.18 32.54
N LEU A 358 -2.37 10.29 31.22
CA LEU A 358 -2.11 11.55 30.50
C LEU A 358 -3.45 12.19 30.10
N PRO A 359 -3.51 13.52 29.89
CA PRO A 359 -4.74 14.18 29.43
C PRO A 359 -5.28 13.52 28.14
N GLY A 360 -6.48 12.96 28.22
CA GLY A 360 -7.11 12.26 27.10
C GLY A 360 -6.52 10.89 26.75
N ARG A 361 -5.52 10.40 27.50
CA ARG A 361 -4.83 9.13 27.24
C ARG A 361 -4.64 8.35 28.55
N PRO A 362 -5.56 7.43 28.89
CA PRO A 362 -5.48 6.62 30.10
C PRO A 362 -4.24 5.72 30.08
N LYS A 363 -3.66 5.45 31.25
CA LYS A 363 -2.53 4.52 31.34
C LYS A 363 -2.92 3.11 30.91
N ALA A 364 -2.02 2.46 30.21
CA ALA A 364 -2.11 1.05 29.89
C ALA A 364 -1.84 0.22 31.15
N GLU A 365 -2.38 -0.99 31.16
CA GLU A 365 -2.22 -1.90 32.29
C GLU A 365 -1.70 -3.24 31.79
N MET A 366 -0.63 -3.74 32.42
CA MET A 366 -0.19 -5.12 32.19
C MET A 366 -0.90 -6.04 33.17
N VAL A 367 -1.48 -7.12 32.67
CA VAL A 367 -2.16 -8.15 33.46
C VAL A 367 -1.58 -9.51 33.12
N ASN A 368 -1.58 -10.48 34.04
CA ASN A 368 -1.04 -11.81 33.80
C ASN A 368 -2.14 -12.86 33.97
N ASN A 369 -2.40 -13.64 32.94
CA ASN A 369 -3.45 -14.66 33.03
C ASN A 369 -3.12 -15.82 33.97
N ALA A 370 -1.86 -15.97 34.40
CA ALA A 370 -1.51 -16.87 35.50
C ALA A 370 -2.30 -16.56 36.79
N ASP A 371 -2.67 -15.29 37.01
CA ASP A 371 -3.35 -14.84 38.23
C ASP A 371 -4.75 -15.46 38.39
N TRP A 372 -5.42 -15.80 37.29
CA TRP A 372 -6.76 -16.41 37.30
C TRP A 372 -6.85 -17.79 36.65
N LEU A 373 -5.88 -18.18 35.82
CA LEU A 373 -5.82 -19.53 35.25
C LEU A 373 -5.26 -20.56 36.24
N ASN A 374 -4.61 -20.14 37.33
CA ASN A 374 -4.26 -21.01 38.45
C ASN A 374 -5.50 -21.37 39.29
N MET A 375 -6.56 -21.81 38.63
CA MET A 375 -7.81 -22.22 39.24
C MET A 375 -7.88 -23.75 39.40
N PRO A 376 -8.57 -24.26 40.42
CA PRO A 376 -8.77 -25.69 40.57
C PRO A 376 -9.44 -26.30 39.32
N MET A 377 -8.96 -27.47 38.89
CA MET A 377 -9.43 -28.11 37.65
C MET A 377 -10.95 -28.30 37.61
N PHE A 378 -11.58 -28.68 38.72
CA PHE A 378 -13.03 -28.84 38.76
C PHE A 378 -13.79 -27.52 38.59
N ASP A 379 -13.22 -26.41 39.06
CA ASP A 379 -13.79 -25.09 38.85
C ASP A 379 -13.63 -24.70 37.38
N TYR A 380 -12.46 -24.96 36.78
CA TYR A 380 -12.25 -24.72 35.35
C TYR A 380 -13.27 -25.47 34.48
N LEU A 381 -13.49 -26.75 34.78
CA LEU A 381 -14.44 -27.57 34.04
C LEU A 381 -15.89 -27.04 34.15
N ARG A 382 -16.29 -26.56 35.34
CA ARG A 382 -17.63 -26.05 35.63
C ARG A 382 -17.86 -24.59 35.27
N GLU A 383 -16.82 -23.78 35.19
CA GLU A 383 -16.93 -22.35 34.90
C GLU A 383 -16.64 -22.04 33.43
N VAL A 384 -15.83 -22.88 32.78
CA VAL A 384 -15.31 -22.64 31.44
C VAL A 384 -15.65 -23.78 30.50
N ALA A 385 -15.14 -24.99 30.77
CA ALA A 385 -15.11 -26.05 29.76
C ALA A 385 -16.51 -26.49 29.27
N LEU A 386 -17.55 -26.43 30.11
CA LEU A 386 -18.91 -26.84 29.71
C LEU A 386 -19.50 -26.03 28.53
N TYR A 387 -19.00 -24.81 28.30
CA TYR A 387 -19.51 -23.92 27.26
C TYR A 387 -18.88 -24.20 25.89
N PHE A 388 -17.84 -25.05 25.86
CA PHE A 388 -17.08 -25.38 24.66
C PHE A 388 -17.47 -26.76 24.14
N SER A 389 -17.97 -26.79 22.90
CA SER A 389 -18.32 -28.05 22.23
C SER A 389 -17.09 -28.65 21.57
N VAL A 390 -16.75 -29.89 21.94
CA VAL A 390 -15.69 -30.67 21.28
C VAL A 390 -15.91 -30.72 19.77
N ASN A 391 -17.14 -31.01 19.32
CA ASN A 391 -17.49 -31.08 17.89
C ASN A 391 -17.24 -29.77 17.13
N ARG A 392 -17.37 -28.62 17.80
CA ARG A 392 -17.08 -27.32 17.20
C ARG A 392 -15.57 -27.04 17.20
N MET A 393 -14.90 -27.36 18.30
CA MET A 393 -13.46 -27.13 18.44
C MET A 393 -12.65 -27.93 17.43
N VAL A 394 -12.93 -29.21 17.23
CA VAL A 394 -12.18 -30.04 16.26
C VAL A 394 -12.31 -29.57 14.81
N LYS A 395 -13.32 -28.73 14.50
CA LYS A 395 -13.52 -28.11 13.19
C LYS A 395 -12.87 -26.72 13.06
N MET A 396 -12.21 -26.24 14.11
CA MET A 396 -11.40 -25.03 13.99
C MET A 396 -10.24 -25.33 13.06
N GLU A 397 -10.00 -24.44 12.08
CA GLU A 397 -8.99 -24.60 11.02
C GLU A 397 -7.62 -25.02 11.57
N THR A 398 -7.21 -24.42 12.69
CA THR A 398 -5.97 -24.75 13.42
C THR A 398 -5.87 -26.22 13.83
N PHE A 399 -6.95 -26.81 14.35
CA PHE A 399 -6.95 -28.19 14.82
C PHE A 399 -7.13 -29.17 13.67
N GLU A 400 -7.97 -28.84 12.69
CA GLU A 400 -8.12 -29.63 11.48
C GLU A 400 -6.76 -29.79 10.77
N GLN A 401 -6.02 -28.69 10.60
CA GLN A 401 -4.68 -28.72 10.03
C GLN A 401 -3.71 -29.57 10.87
N ARG A 402 -3.68 -29.37 12.20
CA ARG A 402 -2.77 -30.11 13.10
C ARG A 402 -3.03 -31.62 13.07
N LEU A 403 -4.30 -32.01 13.12
CA LEU A 403 -4.73 -33.41 13.08
C LEU A 403 -4.40 -34.06 11.73
N ASN A 404 -4.61 -33.34 10.63
CA ASN A 404 -4.34 -33.84 9.28
C ASN A 404 -2.83 -33.93 8.97
N GLU A 405 -2.02 -32.97 9.42
CA GLU A 405 -0.59 -32.92 9.12
C GLU A 405 0.28 -33.75 10.07
N GLN A 406 -0.05 -33.78 11.36
CA GLN A 406 0.82 -34.36 12.40
C GLN A 406 0.26 -35.64 13.03
N GLY A 407 -1.04 -35.92 12.86
CA GLY A 407 -1.70 -37.06 13.50
C GLY A 407 -1.72 -37.02 15.04
N HIS A 408 -1.30 -35.91 15.65
CA HIS A 408 -1.23 -35.74 17.10
C HIS A 408 -1.61 -34.30 17.48
N LEU A 409 -2.54 -34.20 18.44
CA LEU A 409 -2.91 -32.97 19.13
C LEU A 409 -3.06 -33.34 20.61
N SER A 410 -2.23 -32.77 21.47
CA SER A 410 -2.33 -33.07 22.91
C SER A 410 -3.60 -32.46 23.50
N LEU A 411 -4.15 -33.07 24.55
CA LEU A 411 -5.26 -32.47 25.29
C LEU A 411 -4.91 -31.05 25.78
N PHE A 412 -3.65 -30.82 26.13
CA PHE A 412 -3.18 -29.52 26.59
C PHE A 412 -3.30 -28.44 25.51
N GLU A 413 -2.83 -28.71 24.29
CA GLU A 413 -3.00 -27.81 23.14
C GLU A 413 -4.47 -27.65 22.75
N PHE A 414 -5.28 -28.71 22.86
CA PHE A 414 -6.71 -28.66 22.59
C PHE A 414 -7.45 -27.71 23.54
N MET A 415 -7.00 -27.58 24.79
CA MET A 415 -7.61 -26.69 25.78
C MET A 415 -7.24 -25.20 25.57
N TYR A 416 -6.26 -24.87 24.74
CA TYR A 416 -5.77 -23.49 24.58
C TYR A 416 -6.86 -22.45 24.26
N PRO A 417 -7.78 -22.66 23.29
CA PRO A 417 -8.82 -21.68 22.97
C PRO A 417 -9.79 -21.45 24.14
N THR A 418 -9.96 -22.45 25.00
CA THR A 418 -10.85 -22.34 26.17
C THR A 418 -10.24 -21.47 27.26
N MET A 419 -8.90 -21.51 27.43
CA MET A 419 -8.17 -20.66 28.36
C MET A 419 -8.16 -19.20 27.88
N GLN A 420 -7.84 -18.96 26.60
CA GLN A 420 -7.91 -17.62 26.02
C GLN A 420 -9.35 -17.06 26.02
N GLY A 421 -10.36 -17.91 25.81
CA GLY A 421 -11.75 -17.50 25.94
C GLY A 421 -12.09 -17.05 27.36
N TYR A 422 -11.58 -17.77 28.37
CA TYR A 422 -11.76 -17.40 29.77
C TYR A 422 -11.03 -16.10 30.13
N ASP A 423 -9.88 -15.80 29.54
CA ASP A 423 -9.20 -14.51 29.71
C ASP A 423 -10.13 -13.34 29.36
N PHE A 424 -10.86 -13.43 28.25
CA PHE A 424 -11.81 -12.38 27.87
C PHE A 424 -12.95 -12.28 28.90
N TYR A 425 -13.56 -13.41 29.28
CA TYR A 425 -14.62 -13.43 30.27
C TYR A 425 -14.18 -12.82 31.61
N HIS A 426 -12.98 -13.17 32.08
CA HIS A 426 -12.42 -12.64 33.31
C HIS A 426 -12.22 -11.12 33.21
N LEU A 427 -11.56 -10.62 32.17
CA LEU A 427 -11.33 -9.18 31.99
C LEU A 427 -12.62 -8.41 31.72
N TYR A 428 -13.61 -9.03 31.09
CA TYR A 428 -14.93 -8.44 30.89
C TYR A 428 -15.61 -8.15 32.24
N THR A 429 -15.59 -9.13 33.13
CA THR A 429 -16.27 -9.07 34.44
C THR A 429 -15.50 -8.27 35.49
N THR A 430 -14.16 -8.32 35.48
CA THR A 430 -13.35 -7.66 36.52
C THR A 430 -12.86 -6.27 36.12
N ARG A 431 -12.68 -6.01 34.82
CA ARG A 431 -12.09 -4.74 34.30
C ARG A 431 -13.01 -3.99 33.34
N GLY A 432 -14.22 -4.48 33.10
CA GLY A 432 -15.14 -3.87 32.14
C GLY A 432 -14.64 -3.92 30.69
N CYS A 433 -13.78 -4.89 30.35
CA CYS A 433 -13.30 -5.05 28.98
C CYS A 433 -14.46 -5.35 28.02
N ARG A 434 -14.46 -4.76 26.82
CA ARG A 434 -15.54 -4.94 25.81
C ARG A 434 -15.05 -5.39 24.44
N LEU A 435 -13.76 -5.30 24.18
CA LEU A 435 -13.17 -5.62 22.88
C LEU A 435 -11.83 -6.35 23.08
N GLN A 436 -11.68 -7.47 22.38
CA GLN A 436 -10.40 -8.18 22.24
C GLN A 436 -9.81 -7.93 20.84
N LEU A 437 -8.51 -7.65 20.82
CA LEU A 437 -7.71 -7.45 19.62
C LEU A 437 -6.71 -8.58 19.42
N GLY A 438 -6.27 -8.79 18.18
CA GLY A 438 -5.15 -9.68 17.87
C GLY A 438 -4.82 -9.75 16.37
N GLY A 439 -3.85 -10.57 16.01
CA GLY A 439 -3.56 -10.88 14.60
C GLY A 439 -4.69 -11.72 13.96
N ASP A 440 -4.83 -11.67 12.63
CA ASP A 440 -5.86 -12.44 11.91
C ASP A 440 -5.76 -13.95 12.13
N ASP A 441 -4.57 -14.46 12.45
CA ASP A 441 -4.36 -15.85 12.82
C ASP A 441 -5.07 -16.23 14.13
N GLN A 442 -5.34 -15.27 15.02
CA GLN A 442 -6.02 -15.50 16.31
C GLN A 442 -7.54 -15.43 16.25
N TRP A 443 -8.12 -15.20 15.07
CA TRP A 443 -9.56 -14.90 14.92
C TRP A 443 -10.48 -15.86 15.68
N THR A 444 -10.26 -17.16 15.53
CA THR A 444 -11.13 -18.18 16.14
C THR A 444 -11.00 -18.21 17.67
N ASN A 445 -9.80 -18.02 18.21
CA ASN A 445 -9.56 -17.98 19.65
C ASN A 445 -10.15 -16.71 20.28
N ILE A 446 -10.07 -15.57 19.58
CA ILE A 446 -10.69 -14.31 20.02
C ILE A 446 -12.22 -14.46 20.08
N LEU A 447 -12.83 -15.04 19.05
CA LEU A 447 -14.28 -15.29 19.00
C LEU A 447 -14.77 -16.22 20.12
N SER A 448 -13.94 -17.20 20.52
CA SER A 448 -14.26 -18.08 21.65
C SER A 448 -14.52 -17.33 22.96
N GLY A 449 -13.82 -16.22 23.21
CA GLY A 449 -14.07 -15.38 24.38
C GLY A 449 -15.39 -14.61 24.28
N ALA A 450 -15.68 -14.03 23.12
CA ALA A 450 -16.93 -13.31 22.89
C ALA A 450 -18.17 -14.25 22.98
N ASP A 451 -18.06 -15.45 22.43
CA ASP A 451 -19.11 -16.50 22.52
C ASP A 451 -19.30 -16.97 23.97
N LEU A 452 -18.22 -17.12 24.75
CA LEU A 452 -18.31 -17.47 26.17
C LEU A 452 -19.07 -16.41 26.96
N ILE A 453 -18.75 -15.12 26.78
CA ILE A 453 -19.45 -14.00 27.43
C ILE A 453 -20.94 -14.00 27.06
N SER A 454 -21.25 -14.14 25.78
CA SER A 454 -22.64 -14.22 25.31
C SER A 454 -23.40 -15.38 25.95
N ARG A 455 -22.81 -16.58 26.01
CA ARG A 455 -23.45 -17.78 26.59
C ARG A 455 -23.60 -17.70 28.11
N ARG A 456 -22.63 -17.11 28.82
CA ARG A 456 -22.65 -17.04 30.29
C ARG A 456 -23.48 -15.87 30.82
N LEU A 457 -23.35 -14.71 30.20
CA LEU A 457 -23.89 -13.45 30.70
C LEU A 457 -25.04 -12.91 29.87
N ASN A 458 -25.30 -13.47 28.68
CA ASN A 458 -26.25 -12.93 27.71
C ASN A 458 -25.94 -11.47 27.32
N GLU A 459 -24.64 -11.15 27.25
CA GLU A 459 -24.11 -9.82 26.92
C GLU A 459 -23.25 -9.87 25.66
N THR A 460 -23.12 -8.72 24.99
CA THR A 460 -22.30 -8.59 23.79
C THR A 460 -20.88 -8.14 24.13
N ALA A 461 -19.91 -8.89 23.62
CA ALA A 461 -18.50 -8.52 23.60
C ALA A 461 -17.98 -8.62 22.17
N TYR A 462 -17.01 -7.80 21.82
CA TYR A 462 -16.57 -7.64 20.43
C TYR A 462 -15.16 -8.20 20.19
N ALA A 463 -14.91 -8.55 18.94
CA ALA A 463 -13.63 -9.05 18.45
C ALA A 463 -13.21 -8.25 17.21
N MET A 464 -11.93 -7.88 17.13
CA MET A 464 -11.36 -7.25 15.94
C MET A 464 -9.94 -7.76 15.71
N THR A 465 -9.61 -8.14 14.48
CA THR A 465 -8.25 -8.57 14.11
C THR A 465 -7.58 -7.60 13.18
N PHE A 466 -6.25 -7.60 13.25
CA PHE A 466 -5.40 -6.81 12.37
C PHE A 466 -4.82 -7.63 11.23
N SER A 467 -4.54 -6.94 10.13
CA SER A 467 -3.87 -7.49 8.96
C SER A 467 -2.53 -8.11 9.35
N LEU A 468 -2.27 -9.34 8.91
CA LEU A 468 -0.95 -9.94 9.06
C LEU A 468 0.07 -9.19 8.22
N LEU A 469 1.29 -9.06 8.75
CA LEU A 469 2.37 -8.41 8.04
C LEU A 469 2.98 -9.37 7.01
N LEU A 470 2.38 -9.44 5.83
CA LEU A 470 2.85 -10.24 4.70
C LEU A 470 3.50 -9.35 3.63
N ASP A 471 4.50 -9.86 2.92
CA ASP A 471 5.04 -9.22 1.72
C ASP A 471 4.20 -9.54 0.47
N ALA A 472 4.58 -8.99 -0.68
CA ALA A 472 3.89 -9.21 -1.96
C ALA A 472 3.86 -10.69 -2.41
N SER A 473 4.74 -11.53 -1.87
CA SER A 473 4.77 -12.98 -2.11
C SER A 473 3.94 -13.78 -1.10
N GLY A 474 3.31 -13.11 -0.13
CA GLY A 474 2.54 -13.71 0.94
C GLY A 474 3.38 -14.25 2.11
N GLN A 475 4.70 -13.97 2.16
CA GLN A 475 5.56 -14.37 3.27
C GLN A 475 5.50 -13.37 4.43
N LYS A 476 5.59 -13.85 5.67
CA LYS A 476 5.62 -12.97 6.86
C LYS A 476 6.85 -12.06 6.82
N MET A 477 6.63 -10.75 6.76
CA MET A 477 7.69 -9.75 6.94
C MET A 477 8.16 -9.74 8.40
N GLY A 478 9.36 -9.21 8.63
CA GLY A 478 9.98 -9.19 9.96
C GLY A 478 11.17 -10.09 10.15
N LYS A 479 11.64 -10.72 9.06
CA LYS A 479 12.89 -11.46 9.04
C LYS A 479 13.85 -10.93 7.98
N THR A 480 15.15 -11.09 8.23
CA THR A 480 16.20 -10.94 7.21
C THR A 480 16.10 -12.07 6.18
N ALA A 481 16.83 -11.96 5.07
CA ALA A 481 16.95 -13.04 4.08
C ALA A 481 17.51 -14.35 4.68
N GLU A 482 18.25 -14.25 5.79
CA GLU A 482 18.83 -15.35 6.55
C GLU A 482 17.86 -15.90 7.63
N GLY A 483 16.67 -15.31 7.76
CA GLY A 483 15.61 -15.76 8.66
C GLY A 483 15.65 -15.17 10.07
N GLU A 484 16.56 -14.23 10.36
CA GLU A 484 16.67 -13.59 11.66
C GLU A 484 15.61 -12.50 11.86
N ALA A 485 15.04 -12.42 13.06
CA ALA A 485 14.03 -11.40 13.36
C ALA A 485 14.64 -9.99 13.41
N ILE A 486 13.89 -8.99 12.94
CA ILE A 486 14.22 -7.56 13.09
C ILE A 486 13.69 -7.07 14.44
N TRP A 487 14.57 -6.97 15.43
CA TRP A 487 14.22 -6.63 16.81
C TRP A 487 14.01 -5.12 16.99
N LEU A 488 13.16 -4.76 17.95
CA LEU A 488 13.00 -3.35 18.35
C LEU A 488 14.08 -2.90 19.35
N ASN A 489 14.79 -3.84 19.98
CA ASN A 489 15.90 -3.55 20.88
C ASN A 489 17.17 -3.22 20.08
N ALA A 490 17.72 -2.03 20.31
CA ALA A 490 18.90 -1.50 19.62
C ALA A 490 20.18 -2.35 19.79
N GLN A 491 20.27 -3.18 20.84
CA GLN A 491 21.40 -4.08 21.07
C GLN A 491 21.31 -5.36 20.23
N ARG A 492 20.09 -5.77 19.83
CA ARG A 492 19.87 -6.95 18.99
C ARG A 492 19.79 -6.60 17.51
N THR A 493 19.22 -5.44 17.19
CA THR A 493 19.23 -4.86 15.85
C THR A 493 19.60 -3.39 15.97
N THR A 494 20.79 -3.03 15.48
CA THR A 494 21.26 -1.64 15.60
C THR A 494 20.32 -0.69 14.86
N PRO A 495 20.19 0.58 15.29
CA PRO A 495 19.34 1.56 14.59
C PRO A 495 19.69 1.70 13.10
N PHE A 496 20.98 1.55 12.75
CA PHE A 496 21.41 1.50 11.35
C PHE A 496 20.86 0.27 10.60
N ALA A 497 20.99 -0.94 11.17
CA ALA A 497 20.46 -2.15 10.55
C ALA A 497 18.92 -2.09 10.43
N PHE A 498 18.25 -1.56 11.45
CA PHE A 498 16.81 -1.33 11.46
C PHE A 498 16.42 -0.34 10.34
N TYR A 499 17.10 0.80 10.23
CA TYR A 499 16.90 1.78 9.17
C TYR A 499 17.10 1.15 7.78
N GLN A 500 18.18 0.40 7.57
CA GLN A 500 18.48 -0.27 6.30
C GLN A 500 17.41 -1.30 5.91
N TYR A 501 16.82 -2.02 6.87
CA TYR A 501 15.71 -2.93 6.60
C TYR A 501 14.56 -2.21 5.86
N TRP A 502 14.15 -1.04 6.37
CA TRP A 502 13.08 -0.25 5.78
C TRP A 502 13.45 0.43 4.45
N VAL A 503 14.71 0.86 4.30
CA VAL A 503 15.22 1.42 3.04
C VAL A 503 15.12 0.41 1.88
N ASN A 504 15.21 -0.88 2.19
CA ASN A 504 15.13 -1.96 1.20
C ASN A 504 13.69 -2.41 0.87
N SER A 505 12.67 -1.67 1.35
CA SER A 505 11.27 -1.97 1.06
C SER A 505 10.96 -1.78 -0.43
N ALA A 506 10.18 -2.70 -1.01
CA ALA A 506 9.74 -2.59 -2.40
C ALA A 506 8.83 -1.36 -2.61
N ASP A 507 8.98 -0.70 -3.76
CA ASP A 507 8.23 0.51 -4.12
C ASP A 507 6.71 0.31 -4.04
N THR A 508 6.24 -0.87 -4.44
CA THR A 508 4.83 -1.26 -4.40
C THR A 508 4.27 -1.34 -2.97
N GLU A 509 5.13 -1.56 -1.98
CA GLU A 509 4.72 -1.69 -0.57
C GLU A 509 4.77 -0.37 0.19
N LEU A 510 5.44 0.67 -0.33
CA LEU A 510 5.71 1.90 0.42
C LEU A 510 4.45 2.53 0.99
N ARG A 511 3.38 2.68 0.18
CA ARG A 511 2.11 3.24 0.65
C ARG A 511 1.53 2.47 1.83
N ARG A 512 1.55 1.15 1.76
CA ARG A 512 1.04 0.30 2.84
C ARG A 512 1.91 0.44 4.09
N LEU A 513 3.23 0.35 3.95
CA LEU A 513 4.16 0.43 5.08
C LEU A 513 4.11 1.80 5.78
N PHE A 514 4.01 2.89 5.02
CA PHE A 514 3.82 4.23 5.58
C PHE A 514 2.54 4.30 6.44
N ARG A 515 1.42 3.80 5.92
CA ARG A 515 0.13 3.81 6.63
C ARG A 515 0.18 3.00 7.93
N LEU A 516 0.89 1.86 7.93
CA LEU A 516 0.94 0.94 9.05
C LEU A 516 2.00 1.28 10.13
N PHE A 517 3.12 1.90 9.77
CA PHE A 517 4.27 2.07 10.68
C PHE A 517 4.66 3.52 10.97
N THR A 518 3.93 4.50 10.43
CA THR A 518 4.18 5.92 10.72
C THR A 518 2.93 6.61 11.25
N PHE A 519 3.13 7.77 11.89
CA PHE A 519 2.07 8.68 12.31
C PHE A 519 1.81 9.81 11.31
N LEU A 520 2.40 9.74 10.10
CA LEU A 520 2.20 10.78 9.08
C LEU A 520 0.72 10.87 8.66
N PRO A 521 0.22 12.07 8.33
CA PRO A 521 -1.08 12.25 7.70
C PRO A 521 -1.22 11.43 6.40
N LEU A 522 -2.43 10.93 6.11
CA LEU A 522 -2.68 10.06 4.95
C LEU A 522 -2.44 10.78 3.60
N ASP A 523 -2.72 12.07 3.55
CA ASP A 523 -2.43 12.96 2.43
C ASP A 523 -0.92 13.17 2.26
N GLU A 524 -0.18 13.39 3.35
CA GLU A 524 1.29 13.49 3.29
C GLU A 524 1.91 12.17 2.80
N ILE A 525 1.41 11.03 3.24
CA ILE A 525 1.83 9.72 2.74
C ILE A 525 1.59 9.64 1.22
N ASP A 526 0.39 10.02 0.77
CA ASP A 526 0.04 10.00 -0.66
C ASP A 526 0.92 10.98 -1.48
N GLN A 527 1.39 12.08 -0.88
CA GLN A 527 2.38 12.99 -1.46
C GLN A 527 3.78 12.37 -1.50
N ILE A 528 4.26 11.74 -0.45
CA ILE A 528 5.60 11.13 -0.41
C ILE A 528 5.71 9.98 -1.42
N VAL A 529 4.76 9.05 -1.41
CA VAL A 529 4.87 7.78 -2.16
C VAL A 529 4.71 7.89 -3.66
N ALA A 530 4.25 9.03 -4.16
CA ALA A 530 4.19 9.27 -5.59
C ALA A 530 5.18 10.36 -6.05
N GLY A 531 6.13 10.72 -5.17
CA GLY A 531 7.37 11.40 -5.55
C GLY A 531 8.44 10.37 -5.93
N ASP A 532 9.71 10.69 -5.68
CA ASP A 532 10.83 9.76 -5.92
C ASP A 532 10.75 8.54 -4.98
N PRO A 533 10.68 7.29 -5.53
CA PRO A 533 10.60 6.08 -4.71
C PRO A 533 11.76 5.92 -3.73
N ARG A 534 12.97 6.35 -4.12
CA ARG A 534 14.14 6.22 -3.25
C ARG A 534 14.08 7.19 -2.08
N ALA A 535 13.70 8.45 -2.31
CA ALA A 535 13.41 9.42 -1.26
C ALA A 535 12.29 8.92 -0.34
N ALA A 536 11.24 8.30 -0.89
CA ALA A 536 10.16 7.72 -0.12
C ALA A 536 10.62 6.55 0.77
N GLN A 537 11.46 5.63 0.28
CA GLN A 537 12.09 4.57 1.08
C GLN A 537 12.90 5.14 2.25
N HIS A 538 13.72 6.16 1.99
CA HIS A 538 14.53 6.81 3.03
C HIS A 538 13.68 7.58 4.04
N ARG A 539 12.56 8.18 3.60
CA ARG A 539 11.59 8.82 4.49
C ARG A 539 10.86 7.80 5.35
N LEU A 540 10.40 6.69 4.78
CA LEU A 540 9.79 5.58 5.52
C LEU A 540 10.76 5.08 6.59
N ALA A 541 11.99 4.76 6.20
CA ALA A 541 13.02 4.29 7.12
C ALA A 541 13.29 5.28 8.25
N PHE A 542 13.33 6.58 7.94
CA PHE A 542 13.51 7.62 8.95
C PHE A 542 12.33 7.64 9.94
N GLU A 543 11.09 7.69 9.45
CA GLU A 543 9.91 7.78 10.31
C GLU A 543 9.77 6.54 11.20
N VAL A 544 9.94 5.33 10.66
CA VAL A 544 9.81 4.10 11.47
C VAL A 544 10.97 3.96 12.46
N THR A 545 12.19 4.32 12.07
CA THR A 545 13.34 4.35 13.00
C THR A 545 13.13 5.40 14.09
N LYS A 546 12.55 6.56 13.75
CA LYS A 546 12.21 7.61 14.72
C LYS A 546 11.18 7.12 15.72
N VAL A 547 10.16 6.39 15.28
CA VAL A 547 9.17 5.79 16.18
C VAL A 547 9.83 4.84 17.16
N VAL A 548 10.73 3.96 16.71
CA VAL A 548 11.28 2.87 17.55
C VAL A 548 12.50 3.29 18.38
N HIS A 549 13.42 4.07 17.81
CA HIS A 549 14.71 4.39 18.41
C HIS A 549 14.88 5.88 18.73
N GLY A 550 13.85 6.70 18.48
CA GLY A 550 13.91 8.14 18.67
C GLY A 550 14.53 8.88 17.49
N GLU A 551 14.30 10.18 17.46
CA GLU A 551 14.67 11.03 16.32
C GLU A 551 16.19 11.16 16.14
N GLU A 552 16.96 11.25 17.22
CA GLU A 552 18.43 11.35 17.14
C GLU A 552 19.04 10.10 16.51
N ALA A 553 18.63 8.91 16.94
CA ALA A 553 19.09 7.65 16.36
C ALA A 553 18.68 7.53 14.88
N ALA A 554 17.48 7.99 14.51
CA ALA A 554 17.03 8.00 13.13
C ALA A 554 17.85 8.96 12.24
N ARG A 555 18.21 10.15 12.76
CA ARG A 555 19.08 11.10 12.06
C ARG A 555 20.48 10.54 11.86
N THR A 556 21.06 9.92 12.90
CA THR A 556 22.36 9.24 12.82
C THR A 556 22.31 8.11 11.81
N ALA A 557 21.32 7.21 11.89
CA ALA A 557 21.17 6.10 10.95
C ALA A 557 20.95 6.58 9.51
N GLN A 558 20.20 7.66 9.29
CA GLN A 558 20.05 8.29 7.97
C GLN A 558 21.37 8.88 7.46
N ALA A 559 22.12 9.57 8.32
CA ALA A 559 23.42 10.13 7.98
C ALA A 559 24.43 9.03 7.64
N ASP A 560 24.47 7.95 8.42
CA ASP A 560 25.32 6.79 8.17
C ASP A 560 24.89 6.05 6.90
N ALA A 561 23.59 5.94 6.63
CA ALA A 561 23.08 5.41 5.37
C ALA A 561 23.47 6.29 4.18
N ARG A 562 23.47 7.62 4.34
CA ARG A 562 23.96 8.55 3.32
C ARG A 562 25.49 8.50 3.17
N LYS A 563 26.26 8.29 4.23
CA LYS A 563 27.71 8.06 4.11
C LYS A 563 28.00 6.72 3.43
N ALA A 564 27.23 5.69 3.76
CA ALA A 564 27.38 4.36 3.18
C ALA A 564 26.86 4.27 1.73
N PHE A 565 25.88 5.09 1.32
CA PHE A 565 25.15 4.94 0.05
C PHE A 565 24.70 6.24 -0.67
N GLY A 566 24.86 7.42 -0.08
CA GLY A 566 24.17 8.67 -0.45
C GLY A 566 25.03 9.93 -0.32
N GLY A 567 26.10 9.97 -1.09
CA GLY A 567 26.97 11.09 -1.42
C GLY A 567 28.08 10.50 -2.27
N ALA A 568 28.30 11.03 -3.48
CA ALA A 568 29.31 10.60 -4.46
C ALA A 568 30.28 9.52 -3.92
N GLY A 569 30.07 8.26 -4.33
CA GLY A 569 30.84 7.06 -4.01
C GLY A 569 32.09 7.24 -3.14
N GLY A 570 31.91 7.47 -1.84
CA GLY A 570 32.99 7.39 -0.88
C GLY A 570 33.43 5.93 -0.81
N LEU A 571 34.58 5.65 -1.41
CA LEU A 571 35.26 4.37 -1.26
C LEU A 571 35.51 4.11 0.24
N PRO A 572 35.45 2.87 0.73
CA PRO A 572 36.12 2.52 1.98
C PRO A 572 37.50 3.19 2.05
N GLU A 573 37.90 3.76 3.19
CA GLU A 573 39.18 4.51 3.30
C GLU A 573 40.40 3.70 2.81
N ASP A 574 40.29 2.36 2.79
CA ASP A 574 41.30 1.40 2.31
C ASP A 574 40.85 0.59 1.07
N VAL A 575 40.36 1.23 0.00
CA VAL A 575 40.11 0.50 -1.26
C VAL A 575 41.44 0.10 -1.93
N PRO A 576 41.65 -1.21 -2.20
CA PRO A 576 42.79 -1.68 -2.97
C PRO A 576 42.93 -0.91 -4.28
N THR A 577 44.13 -0.38 -4.53
CA THR A 577 44.40 0.49 -5.67
C THR A 577 45.44 -0.14 -6.59
N LEU A 578 45.12 -0.16 -7.88
CA LEU A 578 46.01 -0.56 -8.96
C LEU A 578 46.39 0.69 -9.77
N ALA A 579 47.69 0.95 -9.95
CA ALA A 579 48.14 2.00 -10.84
C ALA A 579 48.14 1.50 -12.30
N ALA A 580 47.57 2.29 -13.22
CA ALA A 580 47.61 2.04 -14.65
C ALA A 580 48.12 3.28 -15.39
N THR A 581 48.99 3.11 -16.37
CA THR A 581 49.45 4.20 -17.24
C THR A 581 48.44 4.47 -18.35
N VAL A 582 48.47 5.67 -18.92
CA VAL A 582 47.67 6.04 -20.10
C VAL A 582 47.87 5.02 -21.24
N ALA A 583 49.10 4.60 -21.51
CA ALA A 583 49.41 3.62 -22.56
C ALA A 583 48.76 2.24 -22.32
N GLN A 584 48.64 1.80 -21.05
CA GLN A 584 47.96 0.55 -20.71
C GLN A 584 46.45 0.62 -20.93
N LEU A 585 45.83 1.77 -20.68
CA LEU A 585 44.40 2.00 -20.93
C LEU A 585 44.10 2.24 -22.42
N GLU A 586 45.04 2.77 -23.19
CA GLU A 586 44.94 2.87 -24.65
C GLU A 586 45.04 1.49 -25.32
N ALA A 587 45.91 0.60 -24.81
CA ALA A 587 46.00 -0.79 -25.26
C ALA A 587 44.80 -1.65 -24.78
N GLY A 588 44.12 -1.23 -23.73
CA GLY A 588 42.98 -1.91 -23.12
C GLY A 588 43.39 -2.87 -22.01
N LEU A 589 43.02 -2.57 -20.77
CA LEU A 589 43.39 -3.35 -19.59
C LEU A 589 42.31 -4.43 -19.30
N PRO A 590 42.64 -5.73 -19.30
CA PRO A 590 41.63 -6.77 -19.09
C PRO A 590 40.95 -6.67 -17.70
N LEU A 591 39.61 -6.57 -17.68
CA LEU A 591 38.83 -6.44 -16.45
C LEU A 591 39.06 -7.61 -15.47
N VAL A 592 39.21 -8.82 -16.01
CA VAL A 592 39.49 -10.03 -15.21
C VAL A 592 40.82 -9.91 -14.47
N ASP A 593 41.83 -9.30 -15.08
CA ASP A 593 43.16 -9.15 -14.48
C ASP A 593 43.14 -8.08 -13.38
N VAL A 594 42.34 -7.04 -13.55
CA VAL A 594 42.06 -6.04 -12.51
C VAL A 594 41.39 -6.69 -11.31
N ILE A 595 40.32 -7.47 -11.51
CA ILE A 595 39.63 -8.16 -10.41
C ILE A 595 40.55 -9.19 -9.72
N ALA A 596 41.36 -9.91 -10.49
CA ALA A 596 42.30 -10.90 -9.95
C ALA A 596 43.45 -10.27 -9.14
N SER A 597 43.68 -8.97 -9.25
CA SER A 597 44.66 -8.25 -8.43
C SER A 597 44.13 -7.83 -7.05
N ALA A 598 42.83 -8.02 -6.79
CA ALA A 598 42.25 -7.74 -5.49
C ALA A 598 42.72 -8.77 -4.43
N PRO A 599 42.98 -8.35 -3.18
CA PRO A 599 43.59 -9.19 -2.15
C PRO A 599 42.72 -10.39 -1.70
N ASP A 600 41.41 -10.32 -1.90
CA ASP A 600 40.43 -11.36 -1.56
C ASP A 600 40.01 -12.22 -2.77
N VAL A 601 40.68 -12.09 -3.91
CA VAL A 601 40.43 -12.90 -5.12
C VAL A 601 41.61 -13.85 -5.36
N THR A 602 41.34 -15.16 -5.27
CA THR A 602 42.38 -16.19 -5.20
C THR A 602 42.94 -16.62 -6.55
N SER A 603 42.23 -16.35 -7.65
CA SER A 603 42.67 -16.72 -9.00
C SER A 603 41.96 -15.97 -10.12
N LYS A 604 42.55 -15.96 -11.33
CA LYS A 604 41.88 -15.47 -12.54
C LYS A 604 40.60 -16.27 -12.88
N GLY A 605 40.51 -17.53 -12.46
CA GLY A 605 39.30 -18.35 -12.63
C GLY A 605 38.13 -17.83 -11.80
N GLU A 606 38.40 -17.42 -10.55
CA GLU A 606 37.41 -16.78 -9.68
C GLU A 606 36.93 -15.43 -10.24
N ALA A 607 37.86 -14.59 -10.73
CA ALA A 607 37.52 -13.32 -11.37
C ALA A 607 36.59 -13.48 -12.59
N ARG A 608 36.85 -14.47 -13.46
CA ARG A 608 35.96 -14.77 -14.61
C ARG A 608 34.57 -15.20 -14.16
N ARG A 609 34.48 -16.02 -13.11
CA ARG A 609 33.20 -16.47 -12.54
C ARG A 609 32.38 -15.29 -12.02
N LEU A 610 33.02 -14.34 -11.33
CA LEU A 610 32.34 -13.14 -10.83
C LEU A 610 31.74 -12.30 -11.97
N VAL A 611 32.47 -12.13 -13.08
CA VAL A 611 31.97 -11.43 -14.27
C VAL A 611 30.79 -12.20 -14.90
N GLN A 612 30.91 -13.52 -15.06
CA GLN A 612 29.82 -14.37 -15.60
C GLN A 612 28.54 -14.33 -14.76
N GLN A 613 28.66 -14.21 -13.44
CA GLN A 613 27.53 -14.13 -12.52
C GLN A 613 26.79 -12.77 -12.60
N GLY A 614 27.28 -11.81 -13.40
CA GLY A 614 26.59 -10.55 -13.68
C GLY A 614 26.60 -9.55 -12.52
N ALA A 615 27.32 -9.82 -11.44
CA ALA A 615 27.39 -9.00 -10.24
C ALA A 615 28.42 -7.85 -10.34
N VAL A 616 29.37 -7.94 -11.28
CA VAL A 616 30.43 -6.94 -11.45
C VAL A 616 29.87 -5.65 -12.05
N ARG A 617 30.36 -4.50 -11.55
CA ARG A 617 30.06 -3.16 -12.08
C ARG A 617 31.36 -2.38 -12.33
N VAL A 618 31.35 -1.54 -13.37
CA VAL A 618 32.40 -0.59 -13.71
C VAL A 618 31.76 0.80 -13.72
N ASN A 619 32.21 1.71 -12.84
CA ASN A 619 31.62 3.04 -12.61
C ASN A 619 30.07 3.00 -12.57
N ASP A 620 29.53 2.13 -11.72
CA ASP A 620 28.10 1.87 -11.51
C ASP A 620 27.33 1.22 -12.69
N GLY A 621 27.93 1.11 -13.88
CA GLY A 621 27.39 0.36 -15.02
C GLY A 621 27.66 -1.15 -14.94
N LYS A 622 26.83 -1.97 -15.61
CA LYS A 622 27.08 -3.41 -15.74
C LYS A 622 28.44 -3.66 -16.41
N ALA A 623 29.22 -4.60 -15.87
CA ALA A 623 30.50 -4.98 -16.46
C ALA A 623 30.37 -5.56 -17.87
N GLY A 624 29.26 -6.24 -18.19
CA GLY A 624 29.07 -6.87 -19.49
C GLY A 624 29.72 -8.25 -19.53
N GLU A 625 30.54 -8.51 -20.56
CA GLU A 625 31.13 -9.82 -20.83
C GLU A 625 32.54 -10.02 -20.24
N ILE A 626 32.97 -11.27 -20.15
CA ILE A 626 34.27 -11.69 -19.57
C ILE A 626 35.46 -11.04 -20.30
N GLY A 627 35.32 -10.79 -21.59
CA GLY A 627 36.35 -10.20 -22.45
C GLY A 627 36.50 -8.68 -22.34
N ARG A 628 35.75 -8.00 -21.46
CA ARG A 628 35.80 -6.54 -21.36
C ARG A 628 37.21 -6.03 -21.06
N LEU A 629 37.62 -5.03 -21.84
CA LEU A 629 38.81 -4.22 -21.61
C LEU A 629 38.38 -2.88 -20.99
N LEU A 630 39.11 -2.44 -19.97
CA LEU A 630 39.01 -1.08 -19.43
C LEU A 630 39.87 -0.15 -20.27
N THR A 631 39.30 0.97 -20.67
CA THR A 631 39.92 1.93 -21.58
C THR A 631 39.88 3.35 -21.00
N LEU A 632 40.51 4.30 -21.70
CA LEU A 632 40.41 5.72 -21.35
C LEU A 632 38.97 6.25 -21.31
N LYS A 633 38.01 5.62 -22.00
CA LYS A 633 36.60 6.02 -21.98
C LYS A 633 35.90 5.64 -20.67
N ASP A 634 36.45 4.66 -19.95
CA ASP A 634 35.95 4.24 -18.65
C ASP A 634 36.56 5.08 -17.51
N VAL A 635 37.43 6.07 -17.79
CA VAL A 635 38.04 6.89 -16.74
C VAL A 635 37.08 8.00 -16.32
N VAL A 636 36.81 8.08 -15.02
CA VAL A 636 36.02 9.12 -14.37
C VAL A 636 36.82 9.78 -13.25
N GLU A 637 36.26 10.82 -12.65
CA GLU A 637 36.84 11.44 -11.45
C GLU A 637 36.26 10.75 -10.20
N VAL A 638 37.13 10.20 -9.36
CA VAL A 638 36.79 9.53 -8.09
C VAL A 638 37.72 10.09 -7.01
N ASP A 639 37.17 10.69 -5.95
CA ASP A 639 37.93 11.33 -4.86
C ASP A 639 39.01 12.33 -5.33
N GLY A 640 38.73 13.10 -6.38
CA GLY A 640 39.67 14.08 -6.96
C GLY A 640 40.82 13.46 -7.77
N GLN A 641 40.76 12.15 -8.07
CA GLN A 641 41.73 11.43 -8.89
C GLN A 641 41.05 10.88 -10.16
N ARG A 642 41.80 10.82 -11.27
CA ARG A 642 41.36 10.15 -12.49
C ARG A 642 41.47 8.63 -12.28
N ALA A 643 40.35 7.93 -12.28
CA ALA A 643 40.32 6.51 -11.98
C ALA A 643 39.16 5.76 -12.67
N VAL A 644 39.23 4.43 -12.65
CA VAL A 644 38.13 3.52 -12.96
C VAL A 644 37.79 2.74 -11.70
N LEU A 645 36.51 2.75 -11.29
CA LEU A 645 36.05 2.00 -10.12
C LEU A 645 35.41 0.68 -10.55
N VAL A 646 35.94 -0.44 -10.05
CA VAL A 646 35.41 -1.78 -10.30
C VAL A 646 34.84 -2.37 -9.02
N ARG A 647 33.52 -2.57 -8.97
CA ARG A 647 32.85 -3.30 -7.88
C ARG A 647 32.66 -4.76 -8.31
N TYR A 648 33.36 -5.68 -7.66
CA TYR A 648 33.33 -7.11 -8.03
C TYR A 648 32.51 -8.00 -7.09
N ARG A 649 32.10 -7.47 -5.91
CA ARG A 649 31.10 -8.06 -4.99
C ARG A 649 30.25 -6.96 -4.37
N LYS A 650 29.21 -7.31 -3.60
CA LYS A 650 28.25 -6.34 -3.02
C LYS A 650 28.93 -5.21 -2.21
N GLN A 651 30.07 -5.49 -1.57
CA GLN A 651 30.85 -4.52 -0.77
C GLN A 651 32.37 -4.53 -1.09
N SER A 652 32.82 -5.22 -2.14
CA SER A 652 34.24 -5.29 -2.50
C SER A 652 34.54 -4.50 -3.77
N PHE A 653 35.54 -3.62 -3.69
CA PHE A 653 35.91 -2.66 -4.72
C PHE A 653 37.41 -2.71 -5.00
N ILE A 654 37.81 -2.42 -6.23
CA ILE A 654 39.19 -2.12 -6.60
C ILE A 654 39.20 -0.85 -7.46
N LYS A 655 40.11 0.08 -7.15
CA LYS A 655 40.27 1.35 -7.85
C LYS A 655 41.46 1.25 -8.80
N VAL A 656 41.27 1.54 -10.09
CA VAL A 656 42.36 1.65 -11.06
C VAL A 656 42.68 3.12 -11.25
N VAL A 657 43.77 3.62 -10.65
CA VAL A 657 44.18 5.04 -10.75
C VAL A 657 45.05 5.24 -11.98
N VAL A 658 44.72 6.27 -12.76
CA VAL A 658 45.53 6.68 -13.91
C VAL A 658 46.72 7.50 -13.40
N ALA A 659 47.92 6.92 -13.55
CA ALA A 659 49.18 7.55 -13.17
C ALA A 659 49.74 8.46 -14.27
#